data_AF-A0A367K5F1-F1
#
_entry.id   AF-A0A367K5F1-F1
#
_cell.length_a   1.000
_cell.length_b   1.000
_cell.length_c   1.000
_cell.angle_alpha   90.00
_cell.angle_beta   90.00
_cell.angle_gamma   90.00
#
_symmetry.space_group_name_H-M   'P 1'
#
loop_
_entity.id
_entity.type
_entity.pdbx_description
1 polymer ?
#
loop_
_entity_poly.entity_id
_entity_poly.type
_entity_poly.pdbx_seq_one_letter_code
_entity_poly.pdbx_strand_id
1 'polypeptide(L)'
;MDDIVYNITQQWLTTLKSRIQYNNRPFLKKLESFGSGVFKYEDPALLERALDLIPIQRFYDEADPENCLEDTIIKKLLYWFKNEFFTWVNSPPCEHCNKETRSESIVMPTLEERRYDAYRVETYRCTACFKITRFPRYNDPGKLLETRRGRCGEWANCFTLCCRAVGAEARIVYDSTDHVWTEVYSEFEQRWIHCDACEDAWDRPLLYSLGWGKKLSYCIAFSTAEALDVTKRYTRDWPVVLQRRKQVREIELALFLDDLTQIRQQSFSLEKKKELNQRRVRELLELEEMGAKRMIKEDELVGRQSGSVEWRQMRGEQGDDLKKETRSLHSFTLLGSCRQLDSTIIRLTDNTTDQTGAFYHPESVDLTDIKGIEVEFALRIIGNGADGLAFVVQTVGKDALGEGGCQLGYGGIRQCVAVEFDTYQSSDRCADPSGNHISVHARKPPFPNSAHHDYSLGHTSSIPSLATGQWIHIKVQLDRDGVQVGLRDKNQYIQVLDVCLNTLDYLNYPQSKQAWIGFTASTGVNAEQSIYIKRADEIAAQTSSGAVAGQQQPAPTATMTAPNTAMGTATTGASVLMSNSTQVNATQSVNNANPFVGKPTSASFSNDIPPAYLTWKKPIPNQTFPPLYKIGVSNITFEWTVDPNALKVQPANLTVALANPQKQTYTAAIVPGTATSAHWDIAHLPASSPLMVGYYTVWVYDQRGPKAFPSPGWLMPDSRLVVAMYSTEAYVGRTDSMFCPTCYLGVGRSFHESMMPLLITFGISISTSIIILSSLLA
;
A
#
# COMPACT_ATOMS: atom_id res chain seq x y z
N MET A 1 -18.75 -0.25 29.23
CA MET A 1 -19.44 1.05 29.08
C MET A 1 -20.15 1.07 27.72
N ASP A 2 -19.41 0.65 26.71
CA ASP A 2 -19.74 0.50 25.30
C ASP A 2 -21.14 -0.10 25.02
N ASP A 3 -21.54 -1.19 25.68
CA ASP A 3 -22.88 -1.77 25.51
C ASP A 3 -24.01 -0.81 25.88
N ILE A 4 -23.82 0.07 26.87
CA ILE A 4 -24.82 1.07 27.27
C ILE A 4 -24.91 2.16 26.20
N VAL A 5 -23.77 2.64 25.70
CA VAL A 5 -23.71 3.62 24.62
C VAL A 5 -24.36 3.05 23.36
N TYR A 6 -24.00 1.82 22.97
CA TYR A 6 -24.57 1.12 21.82
C TYR A 6 -26.09 0.98 21.95
N ASN A 7 -26.60 0.50 23.08
CA ASN A 7 -28.05 0.36 23.29
C ASN A 7 -28.80 1.69 23.25
N ILE A 8 -28.23 2.77 23.80
CA ILE A 8 -28.79 4.13 23.69
C ILE A 8 -28.80 4.60 22.23
N THR A 9 -27.70 4.41 21.49
CA THR A 9 -27.61 4.76 20.06
C THR A 9 -28.63 3.97 19.24
N GLN A 10 -28.81 2.67 19.47
CA GLN A 10 -29.81 1.87 18.77
C GLN A 10 -31.23 2.36 19.08
N GLN A 11 -31.59 2.63 20.35
CA GLN A 11 -32.89 3.22 20.70
C GLN A 11 -33.12 4.57 20.02
N TRP A 12 -32.09 5.42 19.95
CA TRP A 12 -32.16 6.71 19.24
C TRP A 12 -32.36 6.53 17.74
N LEU A 13 -31.63 5.61 17.09
CA LEU A 13 -31.80 5.28 15.67
C LEU A 13 -33.19 4.73 15.37
N THR A 14 -33.72 3.79 16.18
CA THR A 14 -35.10 3.30 16.05
C THR A 14 -36.12 4.44 16.20
N THR A 15 -35.89 5.36 17.15
CA THR A 15 -36.75 6.53 17.37
C THR A 15 -36.70 7.50 16.19
N LEU A 16 -35.54 7.71 15.56
CA LEU A 16 -35.40 8.52 14.35
C LEU A 16 -36.06 7.86 13.13
N LYS A 17 -35.80 6.57 12.89
CA LYS A 17 -36.38 5.80 11.76
C LYS A 17 -37.91 5.76 11.82
N SER A 18 -38.50 5.64 13.00
CA SER A 18 -39.97 5.71 13.18
C SER A 18 -40.59 7.11 12.93
N ARG A 19 -39.78 8.17 12.96
CA ARG A 19 -40.24 9.58 12.81
C ARG A 19 -39.87 10.22 11.47
N ILE A 20 -38.87 9.70 10.76
CA ILE A 20 -38.34 10.27 9.51
C ILE A 20 -38.62 9.31 8.35
N GLN A 21 -39.66 9.59 7.57
CA GLN A 21 -39.96 8.83 6.36
C GLN A 21 -39.15 9.35 5.16
N TYR A 22 -38.39 8.47 4.50
CA TYR A 22 -37.57 8.82 3.32
C TYR A 22 -37.84 7.93 2.08
N ASN A 23 -38.60 6.84 2.23
CA ASN A 23 -38.83 5.77 1.24
C ASN A 23 -39.49 6.24 -0.08
N ASN A 24 -39.95 7.49 -0.17
CA ASN A 24 -40.56 8.08 -1.37
C ASN A 24 -39.65 9.08 -2.11
N ARG A 25 -38.39 9.28 -1.70
CA ARG A 25 -37.43 10.13 -2.41
C ARG A 25 -36.95 9.48 -3.73
N PRO A 26 -37.13 10.11 -4.92
CA PRO A 26 -36.65 9.54 -6.18
C PRO A 26 -35.13 9.33 -6.24
N PHE A 27 -34.35 10.21 -5.58
CA PHE A 27 -32.90 10.07 -5.49
C PHE A 27 -32.47 8.81 -4.74
N LEU A 28 -33.13 8.50 -3.60
CA LEU A 28 -32.81 7.30 -2.82
C LEU A 28 -33.17 6.02 -3.58
N LYS A 29 -34.29 5.99 -4.31
CA LYS A 29 -34.64 4.86 -5.20
C LYS A 29 -33.63 4.67 -6.34
N LYS A 30 -33.02 5.76 -6.84
CA LYS A 30 -31.91 5.69 -7.81
C LYS A 30 -30.64 5.09 -7.17
N LEU A 31 -30.30 5.50 -5.95
CA LEU A 31 -29.17 4.95 -5.18
C LEU A 31 -29.37 3.46 -4.87
N GLU A 32 -30.57 3.05 -4.45
CA GLU A 32 -30.95 1.65 -4.20
C GLU A 32 -30.84 0.80 -5.47
N SER A 33 -31.38 1.29 -6.58
CA SER A 33 -31.35 0.62 -7.89
C SER A 33 -29.92 0.44 -8.41
N PHE A 34 -29.07 1.49 -8.34
CA PHE A 34 -27.65 1.40 -8.71
C PHE A 34 -26.88 0.47 -7.76
N GLY A 35 -27.02 0.68 -6.46
CA GLY A 35 -26.34 -0.05 -5.41
C GLY A 35 -26.75 -1.52 -5.30
N SER A 36 -27.81 -1.95 -5.98
CA SER A 36 -28.22 -3.36 -6.09
C SER A 36 -27.44 -4.14 -7.16
N GLY A 37 -26.77 -3.46 -8.10
CA GLY A 37 -25.95 -4.13 -9.12
C GLY A 37 -24.79 -4.94 -8.55
N VAL A 38 -24.30 -4.57 -7.35
CA VAL A 38 -23.12 -5.17 -6.71
C VAL A 38 -23.27 -6.67 -6.41
N PHE A 39 -24.49 -7.16 -6.21
CA PHE A 39 -24.71 -8.59 -5.95
C PHE A 39 -24.41 -9.47 -7.17
N LYS A 40 -24.37 -8.91 -8.39
CA LYS A 40 -23.90 -9.64 -9.57
C LYS A 40 -22.43 -10.04 -9.45
N TYR A 41 -21.60 -9.26 -8.77
CA TYR A 41 -20.17 -9.55 -8.66
C TYR A 41 -19.85 -10.75 -7.76
N GLU A 42 -20.84 -11.37 -7.11
CA GLU A 42 -20.68 -12.58 -6.32
C GLU A 42 -21.19 -13.85 -7.04
N ASP A 43 -21.61 -13.76 -8.31
CA ASP A 43 -21.94 -14.92 -9.14
C ASP A 43 -20.66 -15.75 -9.41
N PRO A 44 -20.55 -17.01 -8.94
CA PRO A 44 -19.34 -17.79 -9.08
C PRO A 44 -18.94 -18.06 -10.54
N ALA A 45 -19.91 -18.25 -11.44
CA ALA A 45 -19.63 -18.52 -12.85
C ALA A 45 -19.16 -17.25 -13.59
N LEU A 46 -19.58 -16.08 -13.12
CA LEU A 46 -19.11 -14.80 -13.62
C LEU A 46 -17.72 -14.45 -13.08
N LEU A 47 -17.43 -14.76 -11.81
CA LEU A 47 -16.12 -14.62 -11.19
C LEU A 47 -15.07 -15.52 -11.86
N GLU A 48 -15.41 -16.79 -12.12
CA GLU A 48 -14.57 -17.74 -12.86
C GLU A 48 -14.26 -17.22 -14.28
N ARG A 49 -15.30 -16.82 -15.04
CA ARG A 49 -15.14 -16.20 -16.37
C ARG A 49 -14.31 -14.91 -16.39
N ALA A 50 -14.27 -14.16 -15.30
CA ALA A 50 -13.42 -12.99 -15.18
C ALA A 50 -11.97 -13.40 -14.90
N LEU A 51 -11.75 -14.33 -13.96
CA LEU A 51 -10.42 -14.81 -13.59
C LEU A 51 -9.70 -15.50 -14.76
N ASP A 52 -10.41 -16.29 -15.57
CA ASP A 52 -9.90 -16.92 -16.80
C ASP A 52 -9.33 -15.91 -17.83
N LEU A 53 -9.78 -14.66 -17.79
CA LEU A 53 -9.35 -13.61 -18.71
C LEU A 53 -8.24 -12.72 -18.14
N ILE A 54 -8.04 -12.72 -16.82
CA ILE A 54 -7.02 -11.93 -16.13
C ILE A 54 -5.70 -12.71 -16.17
N PRO A 55 -4.57 -12.13 -16.63
CA PRO A 55 -3.27 -12.79 -16.64
C PRO A 55 -2.66 -12.79 -15.23
N ILE A 56 -3.38 -13.36 -14.26
CA ILE A 56 -3.11 -13.24 -12.82
C ILE A 56 -1.75 -13.81 -12.43
N GLN A 57 -1.28 -14.86 -13.11
CA GLN A 57 0.07 -15.38 -12.95
C GLN A 57 1.10 -14.30 -13.28
N ARG A 58 1.00 -13.64 -14.45
CA ARG A 58 1.89 -12.55 -14.86
C ARG A 58 1.94 -11.43 -13.82
N PHE A 59 0.83 -11.14 -13.14
CA PHE A 59 0.82 -10.13 -12.08
C PHE A 59 1.62 -10.55 -10.84
N TYR A 60 1.57 -11.84 -10.44
CA TYR A 60 2.42 -12.40 -9.39
C TYR A 60 3.90 -12.47 -9.83
N ASP A 61 4.16 -12.86 -11.07
CA ASP A 61 5.52 -13.01 -11.65
C ASP A 61 6.29 -11.69 -11.66
N GLU A 62 5.58 -10.59 -11.92
CA GLU A 62 6.11 -9.22 -11.94
C GLU A 62 5.94 -8.48 -10.58
N ALA A 63 5.47 -9.14 -9.51
CA ALA A 63 5.20 -8.48 -8.23
C ALA A 63 6.50 -8.25 -7.42
N ASP A 64 6.62 -7.08 -6.82
CA ASP A 64 7.75 -6.71 -5.97
C ASP A 64 7.61 -7.32 -4.56
N PRO A 65 8.57 -8.15 -4.09
CA PRO A 65 8.55 -8.76 -2.76
C PRO A 65 8.59 -7.78 -1.58
N GLU A 66 9.02 -6.52 -1.78
CA GLU A 66 9.07 -5.52 -0.70
C GLU A 66 7.72 -4.84 -0.45
N ASN A 67 6.75 -4.99 -1.36
CA ASN A 67 5.46 -4.34 -1.31
C ASN A 67 4.33 -5.28 -0.83
N CYS A 68 3.22 -4.71 -0.37
CA CYS A 68 1.97 -5.45 -0.15
C CYS A 68 1.56 -6.16 -1.45
N LEU A 69 1.42 -7.49 -1.39
CA LEU A 69 1.20 -8.30 -2.59
C LEU A 69 -0.18 -8.04 -3.19
N GLU A 70 -1.20 -8.03 -2.34
CA GLU A 70 -2.59 -7.76 -2.70
C GLU A 70 -2.73 -6.39 -3.41
N ASP A 71 -2.19 -5.32 -2.81
CA ASP A 71 -2.19 -3.98 -3.40
C ASP A 71 -1.39 -3.92 -4.71
N THR A 72 -0.32 -4.71 -4.84
CA THR A 72 0.50 -4.80 -6.06
C THR A 72 -0.25 -5.51 -7.19
N ILE A 73 -1.00 -6.57 -6.87
CA ILE A 73 -1.87 -7.27 -7.83
C ILE A 73 -2.98 -6.32 -8.32
N ILE A 74 -3.62 -5.53 -7.44
CA ILE A 74 -4.67 -4.58 -7.90
C ILE A 74 -4.09 -3.43 -8.73
N LYS A 75 -2.89 -2.90 -8.39
CA LYS A 75 -2.20 -1.91 -9.25
C LYS A 75 -1.91 -2.46 -10.65
N LYS A 76 -1.46 -3.72 -10.76
CA LYS A 76 -1.24 -4.39 -12.06
C LYS A 76 -2.52 -4.68 -12.81
N LEU A 77 -3.57 -5.08 -12.11
CA LEU A 77 -4.92 -5.26 -12.67
C LEU A 77 -5.45 -3.95 -13.25
N LEU A 78 -5.25 -2.82 -12.56
CA LEU A 78 -5.63 -1.47 -12.99
C LEU A 78 -4.93 -1.08 -14.31
N TYR A 79 -3.59 -1.24 -14.33
CA TYR A 79 -2.76 -0.97 -15.52
C TYR A 79 -3.16 -1.86 -16.71
N TRP A 80 -3.27 -3.18 -16.51
CA TRP A 80 -3.68 -4.13 -17.55
C TRP A 80 -5.09 -3.82 -18.07
N PHE A 81 -6.03 -3.48 -17.18
CA PHE A 81 -7.41 -3.21 -17.56
C PHE A 81 -7.49 -2.04 -18.54
N LYS A 82 -6.72 -0.97 -18.29
CA LYS A 82 -6.68 0.22 -19.16
C LYS A 82 -5.86 0.03 -20.43
N ASN A 83 -4.68 -0.59 -20.33
CA ASN A 83 -3.68 -0.58 -21.40
C ASN A 83 -3.74 -1.82 -22.31
N GLU A 84 -4.36 -2.92 -21.88
CA GLU A 84 -4.41 -4.18 -22.62
C GLU A 84 -5.85 -4.74 -22.80
N PHE A 85 -6.72 -4.63 -21.79
CA PHE A 85 -8.00 -5.34 -21.79
C PHE A 85 -9.17 -4.54 -22.37
N PHE A 86 -9.37 -3.28 -21.95
CA PHE A 86 -10.63 -2.55 -22.13
C PHE A 86 -10.45 -1.23 -22.89
N THR A 87 -11.37 -0.93 -23.82
CA THR A 87 -11.25 0.17 -24.78
C THR A 87 -12.25 1.30 -24.50
N TRP A 88 -11.80 2.56 -24.58
CA TRP A 88 -12.68 3.72 -24.43
C TRP A 88 -13.40 4.04 -25.75
N VAL A 89 -14.71 4.28 -25.69
CA VAL A 89 -15.54 4.57 -26.88
C VAL A 89 -16.16 5.96 -26.79
N ASN A 90 -15.61 6.92 -27.53
CA ASN A 90 -16.30 8.20 -27.81
C ASN A 90 -17.43 7.96 -28.84
N SER A 91 -17.05 7.46 -30.03
CA SER A 91 -17.94 6.96 -31.09
C SER A 91 -17.38 5.61 -31.58
N PRO A 92 -18.20 4.59 -31.83
CA PRO A 92 -17.74 3.31 -32.37
C PRO A 92 -17.30 3.43 -33.84
N PRO A 93 -16.30 2.67 -34.30
CA PRO A 93 -16.05 2.51 -35.73
C PRO A 93 -17.21 1.75 -36.40
N CYS A 94 -17.43 1.96 -37.70
CA CYS A 94 -18.54 1.33 -38.42
C CYS A 94 -18.35 -0.18 -38.58
N GLU A 95 -19.31 -0.96 -38.11
CA GLU A 95 -19.33 -2.45 -38.15
C GLU A 95 -19.27 -3.03 -39.58
N HIS A 96 -19.48 -2.21 -40.62
CA HIS A 96 -19.47 -2.63 -42.03
C HIS A 96 -18.24 -2.22 -42.84
N CYS A 97 -17.40 -1.29 -42.34
CA CYS A 97 -16.23 -0.81 -43.09
C CYS A 97 -15.10 -0.22 -42.23
N ASN A 98 -15.20 -0.33 -40.90
CA ASN A 98 -14.26 0.17 -39.88
C ASN A 98 -13.89 1.67 -39.94
N LYS A 99 -14.61 2.47 -40.75
CA LYS A 99 -14.44 3.92 -40.83
C LYS A 99 -15.23 4.65 -39.75
N GLU A 100 -14.88 5.92 -39.55
CA GLU A 100 -15.51 6.82 -38.59
C GLU A 100 -17.05 6.88 -38.70
N THR A 101 -17.67 7.22 -37.58
CA THR A 101 -19.11 7.42 -37.45
C THR A 101 -19.41 8.71 -36.70
N ARG A 102 -20.62 9.24 -36.91
CA ARG A 102 -21.15 10.40 -36.17
C ARG A 102 -22.40 9.98 -35.42
N SER A 103 -22.55 10.48 -34.19
CA SER A 103 -23.75 10.25 -33.38
C SER A 103 -24.99 10.73 -34.12
N GLU A 104 -26.05 9.93 -34.10
CA GLU A 104 -27.28 10.18 -34.86
C GLU A 104 -28.51 10.24 -33.94
N SER A 105 -28.73 9.22 -33.10
CA SER A 105 -29.90 9.16 -32.24
C SER A 105 -29.69 8.26 -31.02
N ILE A 106 -30.68 8.22 -30.13
CA ILE A 106 -30.78 7.19 -29.08
C ILE A 106 -32.08 6.40 -29.35
N VAL A 107 -31.97 5.08 -29.42
CA VAL A 107 -33.08 4.17 -29.70
C VAL A 107 -33.28 3.15 -28.58
N MET A 108 -34.46 2.54 -28.57
CA MET A 108 -34.77 1.46 -27.65
C MET A 108 -33.91 0.21 -27.95
N PRO A 109 -33.47 -0.53 -26.91
CA PRO A 109 -32.75 -1.78 -27.09
C PRO A 109 -33.66 -2.91 -27.60
N THR A 110 -33.09 -3.82 -28.40
CA THR A 110 -33.73 -5.04 -28.88
C THR A 110 -33.99 -6.04 -27.74
N LEU A 111 -34.73 -7.11 -28.03
CA LEU A 111 -34.95 -8.19 -27.05
C LEU A 111 -33.66 -8.91 -26.64
N GLU A 112 -32.62 -8.90 -27.49
CA GLU A 112 -31.32 -9.48 -27.17
C GLU A 112 -30.49 -8.53 -26.32
N GLU A 113 -30.41 -7.25 -26.69
CA GLU A 113 -29.65 -6.24 -25.95
C GLU A 113 -30.17 -6.07 -24.51
N ARG A 114 -31.49 -6.20 -24.29
CA ARG A 114 -32.10 -6.18 -22.96
C ARG A 114 -31.73 -7.37 -22.07
N ARG A 115 -31.31 -8.53 -22.62
CA ARG A 115 -30.86 -9.68 -21.82
C ARG A 115 -29.55 -9.41 -21.07
N TYR A 116 -28.81 -8.40 -21.52
CA TYR A 116 -27.55 -7.94 -20.93
C TYR A 116 -27.70 -6.55 -20.29
N ASP A 117 -28.92 -6.24 -19.82
CA ASP A 117 -29.30 -4.99 -19.16
C ASP A 117 -28.94 -3.70 -19.91
N ALA A 118 -28.96 -3.73 -21.26
CA ALA A 118 -28.96 -2.50 -22.03
C ALA A 118 -30.29 -1.75 -21.81
N TYR A 119 -30.20 -0.50 -21.35
CA TYR A 119 -31.34 0.39 -21.12
C TYR A 119 -31.53 1.41 -22.25
N ARG A 120 -30.45 1.76 -22.95
CA ARG A 120 -30.45 2.61 -24.14
C ARG A 120 -29.42 2.14 -25.15
N VAL A 121 -29.66 2.45 -26.42
CA VAL A 121 -28.70 2.20 -27.51
C VAL A 121 -28.45 3.51 -28.25
N GLU A 122 -27.19 3.91 -28.32
CA GLU A 122 -26.75 5.06 -29.09
C GLU A 122 -26.54 4.60 -30.55
N THR A 123 -27.11 5.31 -31.54
CA THR A 123 -26.93 4.98 -32.96
C THR A 123 -25.95 5.95 -33.62
N TYR A 124 -25.12 5.40 -34.51
CA TYR A 124 -24.04 6.12 -35.14
C TYR A 124 -24.02 5.87 -36.65
N ARG A 125 -24.09 6.93 -37.46
CA ARG A 125 -24.04 6.82 -38.92
C ARG A 125 -22.61 6.92 -39.43
N CYS A 126 -22.19 5.97 -40.26
CA CYS A 126 -20.87 6.02 -40.89
C CYS A 126 -20.75 7.18 -41.90
N THR A 127 -19.63 7.90 -41.85
CA THR A 127 -19.33 9.03 -42.74
C THR A 127 -19.07 8.61 -44.19
N ALA A 128 -18.74 7.34 -44.43
CA ALA A 128 -18.30 6.84 -45.74
C ALA A 128 -19.29 5.87 -46.42
N CYS A 129 -19.97 5.00 -45.67
CA CYS A 129 -20.92 4.01 -46.22
C CYS A 129 -22.38 4.27 -45.82
N PHE A 130 -22.64 5.33 -45.03
CA PHE A 130 -23.96 5.78 -44.56
C PHE A 130 -24.81 4.76 -43.77
N LYS A 131 -24.32 3.53 -43.57
CA LYS A 131 -24.94 2.53 -42.70
C LYS A 131 -24.85 2.96 -41.22
N ILE A 132 -25.77 2.43 -40.42
CA ILE A 132 -25.91 2.71 -38.99
C ILE A 132 -25.23 1.59 -38.20
N THR A 133 -24.42 1.96 -37.22
CA THR A 133 -23.84 1.08 -36.19
C THR A 133 -24.51 1.32 -34.85
N ARG A 134 -24.67 0.25 -34.05
CA ARG A 134 -25.34 0.29 -32.74
C ARG A 134 -24.31 0.28 -31.61
N PHE A 135 -24.57 1.07 -30.57
CA PHE A 135 -23.78 1.07 -29.34
C PHE A 135 -24.69 0.91 -28.10
N PRO A 136 -25.01 -0.33 -27.71
CA PRO A 136 -25.81 -0.60 -26.51
C PRO A 136 -25.02 -0.29 -25.24
N ARG A 137 -25.67 0.40 -24.30
CA ARG A 137 -25.11 0.74 -22.99
C ARG A 137 -25.45 -0.37 -21.99
N TYR A 138 -24.70 -1.47 -22.07
CA TYR A 138 -24.88 -2.67 -21.24
C TYR A 138 -24.53 -2.42 -19.78
N ASN A 139 -25.35 -2.91 -18.86
CA ASN A 139 -25.03 -2.96 -17.42
C ASN A 139 -24.67 -4.38 -16.95
N ASP A 140 -24.82 -5.41 -17.79
CA ASP A 140 -24.35 -6.75 -17.43
C ASP A 140 -22.83 -6.88 -17.56
N PRO A 141 -22.08 -7.09 -16.46
CA PRO A 141 -20.63 -7.15 -16.50
C PRO A 141 -20.11 -8.41 -17.24
N GLY A 142 -20.86 -9.50 -17.27
CA GLY A 142 -20.54 -10.68 -18.08
C GLY A 142 -20.48 -10.36 -19.56
N LYS A 143 -21.41 -9.50 -20.04
CA LYS A 143 -21.34 -8.98 -21.42
C LYS A 143 -20.18 -8.01 -21.64
N LEU A 144 -19.74 -7.28 -20.60
CA LEU A 144 -18.61 -6.35 -20.71
C LEU A 144 -17.25 -7.07 -20.83
N LEU A 145 -17.09 -8.26 -20.25
CA LEU A 145 -15.92 -9.14 -20.49
C LEU A 145 -15.79 -9.56 -21.97
N GLU A 146 -16.92 -9.63 -22.70
CA GLU A 146 -16.99 -9.97 -24.13
C GLU A 146 -16.82 -8.74 -25.03
N THR A 147 -17.50 -7.63 -24.73
CA THR A 147 -17.45 -6.42 -25.58
C THR A 147 -16.18 -5.59 -25.39
N ARG A 148 -15.58 -5.67 -24.18
CA ARG A 148 -14.32 -5.02 -23.78
C ARG A 148 -14.23 -3.54 -24.13
N ARG A 149 -15.37 -2.84 -24.17
CA ARG A 149 -15.43 -1.45 -24.63
C ARG A 149 -16.57 -0.68 -23.99
N GLY A 150 -16.35 0.60 -23.70
CA GLY A 150 -17.38 1.44 -23.08
C GLY A 150 -16.89 2.82 -22.66
N ARG A 151 -17.59 3.43 -21.70
CA ARG A 151 -17.20 4.65 -20.98
C ARG A 151 -17.18 4.37 -19.47
N CYS A 152 -16.97 5.36 -18.62
CA CYS A 152 -16.77 5.17 -17.16
C CYS A 152 -17.78 4.20 -16.49
N GLY A 153 -19.06 4.26 -16.85
CA GLY A 153 -20.08 3.31 -16.40
C GLY A 153 -19.74 1.85 -16.67
N GLU A 154 -19.41 1.50 -17.92
CA GLU A 154 -18.99 0.14 -18.30
C GLU A 154 -17.61 -0.23 -17.73
N TRP A 155 -16.67 0.73 -17.72
CA TRP A 155 -15.31 0.53 -17.21
C TRP A 155 -15.32 0.15 -15.73
N ALA A 156 -15.93 0.97 -14.86
CA ALA A 156 -15.97 0.71 -13.43
C ALA A 156 -16.78 -0.56 -13.08
N ASN A 157 -17.86 -0.83 -13.81
CA ASN A 157 -18.68 -2.03 -13.61
C ASN A 157 -17.87 -3.33 -13.90
N CYS A 158 -17.18 -3.36 -15.04
CA CYS A 158 -16.34 -4.50 -15.42
C CYS A 158 -15.08 -4.61 -14.54
N PHE A 159 -14.44 -3.50 -14.21
CA PHE A 159 -13.27 -3.49 -13.31
C PHE A 159 -13.61 -3.92 -11.88
N THR A 160 -14.77 -3.51 -11.33
CA THR A 160 -15.22 -3.97 -9.99
C THR A 160 -15.40 -5.49 -9.95
N LEU A 161 -15.95 -6.09 -11.02
CA LEU A 161 -15.99 -7.55 -11.15
C LEU A 161 -14.57 -8.16 -11.15
N CYS A 162 -13.63 -7.59 -11.93
CA CYS A 162 -12.26 -8.09 -11.96
C CYS A 162 -11.58 -8.04 -10.58
N CYS A 163 -11.80 -6.98 -9.80
CA CYS A 163 -11.31 -6.88 -8.41
C CYS A 163 -11.91 -7.98 -7.51
N ARG A 164 -13.22 -8.27 -7.61
CA ARG A 164 -13.84 -9.38 -6.88
C ARG A 164 -13.31 -10.74 -7.34
N ALA A 165 -13.03 -10.92 -8.64
CA ALA A 165 -12.51 -12.15 -9.23
C ALA A 165 -11.10 -12.51 -8.75
N VAL A 166 -10.23 -11.53 -8.50
CA VAL A 166 -8.93 -11.74 -7.86
C VAL A 166 -8.99 -11.78 -6.31
N GLY A 167 -10.21 -11.78 -5.74
CA GLY A 167 -10.48 -11.98 -4.31
C GLY A 167 -10.58 -10.72 -3.45
N ALA A 168 -10.25 -9.53 -3.97
CA ALA A 168 -10.24 -8.30 -3.17
C ALA A 168 -11.65 -7.86 -2.74
N GLU A 169 -11.82 -7.40 -1.50
CA GLU A 169 -13.02 -6.70 -1.07
C GLU A 169 -13.15 -5.39 -1.86
N ALA A 170 -14.24 -5.21 -2.60
CA ALA A 170 -14.44 -4.07 -3.50
C ALA A 170 -15.82 -3.41 -3.31
N ARG A 171 -15.87 -2.09 -3.47
CA ARG A 171 -17.09 -1.28 -3.58
C ARG A 171 -17.12 -0.57 -4.94
N ILE A 172 -18.30 -0.39 -5.52
CA ILE A 172 -18.50 0.58 -6.62
C ILE A 172 -18.98 1.92 -6.05
N VAL A 173 -18.41 3.03 -6.52
CA VAL A 173 -18.75 4.38 -6.05
C VAL A 173 -19.56 5.12 -7.10
N TYR A 174 -20.73 5.61 -6.67
CA TYR A 174 -21.64 6.41 -7.48
C TYR A 174 -21.42 7.91 -7.25
N ASP A 175 -20.89 8.63 -8.24
CA ASP A 175 -20.89 10.10 -8.25
C ASP A 175 -22.09 10.65 -9.04
N SER A 176 -22.87 11.46 -8.33
CA SER A 176 -24.04 12.17 -8.86
C SER A 176 -23.74 13.18 -9.98
N THR A 177 -22.48 13.54 -10.22
CA THR A 177 -22.00 14.46 -11.27
C THR A 177 -21.47 13.77 -12.53
N ASP A 178 -22.05 12.60 -12.84
CA ASP A 178 -21.86 11.78 -14.05
C ASP A 178 -20.45 11.16 -14.16
N HIS A 179 -20.04 10.45 -13.11
CA HIS A 179 -18.88 9.55 -13.12
C HIS A 179 -19.08 8.40 -12.13
N VAL A 180 -18.30 7.32 -12.27
CA VAL A 180 -18.28 6.17 -11.36
C VAL A 180 -16.88 5.55 -11.35
N TRP A 181 -16.49 4.95 -10.22
CA TRP A 181 -15.19 4.31 -10.02
C TRP A 181 -15.30 3.19 -8.97
N THR A 182 -14.17 2.60 -8.57
CA THR A 182 -14.08 1.48 -7.63
C THR A 182 -13.31 1.88 -6.37
N GLU A 183 -13.65 1.30 -5.22
CA GLU A 183 -12.80 1.28 -4.03
C GLU A 183 -12.45 -0.16 -3.70
N VAL A 184 -11.22 -0.43 -3.24
CA VAL A 184 -10.81 -1.75 -2.71
C VAL A 184 -10.31 -1.63 -1.27
N TYR A 185 -10.52 -2.63 -0.43
CA TYR A 185 -9.96 -2.62 0.93
C TYR A 185 -8.52 -3.14 0.92
N SER A 186 -7.57 -2.34 1.39
CA SER A 186 -6.19 -2.78 1.60
C SER A 186 -6.02 -3.20 3.06
N GLU A 187 -5.69 -4.48 3.29
CA GLU A 187 -5.36 -4.98 4.63
C GLU A 187 -4.01 -4.43 5.14
N PHE A 188 -3.12 -4.00 4.25
CA PHE A 188 -1.85 -3.36 4.64
C PHE A 188 -2.07 -1.92 5.12
N GLU A 189 -2.85 -1.13 4.37
CA GLU A 189 -3.19 0.24 4.74
C GLU A 189 -4.25 0.27 5.88
N GLN A 190 -5.09 -0.77 6.00
CA GLN A 190 -6.26 -0.91 6.90
C GLN A 190 -7.43 0.05 6.61
N ARG A 191 -7.54 0.51 5.36
CA ARG A 191 -8.55 1.46 4.86
C ARG A 191 -8.98 1.13 3.42
N TRP A 192 -10.01 1.82 2.93
CA TRP A 192 -10.42 1.75 1.53
C TRP A 192 -9.53 2.62 0.64
N ILE A 193 -9.21 2.09 -0.54
CA ILE A 193 -8.32 2.69 -1.53
C ILE A 193 -9.10 3.01 -2.80
N HIS A 194 -9.04 4.27 -3.22
CA HIS A 194 -9.59 4.73 -4.50
C HIS A 194 -8.91 4.05 -5.70
N CYS A 195 -9.71 3.54 -6.64
CA CYS A 195 -9.26 2.98 -7.92
C CYS A 195 -10.15 3.48 -9.08
N ASP A 196 -9.61 4.32 -9.99
CA ASP A 196 -10.26 4.62 -11.28
C ASP A 196 -9.52 3.96 -12.43
N ALA A 197 -10.16 2.94 -13.03
CA ALA A 197 -9.63 2.21 -14.17
C ALA A 197 -9.59 3.03 -15.46
N CYS A 198 -10.44 4.06 -15.63
CA CYS A 198 -10.38 4.94 -16.81
C CYS A 198 -9.06 5.73 -16.84
N GLU A 199 -8.52 6.02 -15.66
CA GLU A 199 -7.43 6.97 -15.45
C GLU A 199 -6.12 6.28 -15.05
N ASP A 200 -6.18 5.02 -14.60
CA ASP A 200 -5.07 4.27 -13.98
C ASP A 200 -4.57 4.97 -12.71
N ALA A 201 -5.53 5.19 -11.80
CA ALA A 201 -5.41 6.04 -10.63
C ALA A 201 -5.63 5.28 -9.31
N TRP A 202 -4.53 4.81 -8.70
CA TRP A 202 -4.49 4.18 -7.37
C TRP A 202 -4.29 5.21 -6.24
N ASP A 203 -5.16 5.21 -5.24
CA ASP A 203 -5.10 6.09 -4.05
C ASP A 203 -5.04 7.60 -4.35
N ARG A 204 -5.75 8.02 -5.41
CA ARG A 204 -5.86 9.41 -5.92
C ARG A 204 -7.28 10.01 -5.81
N PRO A 205 -7.95 10.02 -4.65
CA PRO A 205 -9.34 10.48 -4.56
C PRO A 205 -9.54 11.98 -4.85
N LEU A 206 -8.52 12.84 -4.69
CA LEU A 206 -8.66 14.28 -4.98
C LEU A 206 -8.60 14.62 -6.47
N LEU A 207 -8.27 13.64 -7.33
CA LEU A 207 -8.25 13.73 -8.80
C LEU A 207 -9.47 14.45 -9.37
N TYR A 208 -10.67 14.13 -8.86
CA TYR A 208 -11.91 14.71 -9.35
C TYR A 208 -12.09 16.16 -8.89
N SER A 209 -11.90 16.45 -7.60
CA SER A 209 -12.20 17.77 -7.05
C SER A 209 -11.14 18.82 -7.38
N LEU A 210 -9.87 18.41 -7.48
CA LEU A 210 -8.74 19.29 -7.72
C LEU A 210 -8.29 19.18 -9.19
N GLY A 211 -7.70 18.05 -9.60
CA GLY A 211 -7.17 17.86 -10.96
C GLY A 211 -8.19 18.09 -12.08
N TRP A 212 -9.48 17.76 -11.87
CA TRP A 212 -10.55 18.00 -12.85
C TRP A 212 -11.47 19.18 -12.50
N GLY A 213 -11.28 19.83 -11.34
CA GLY A 213 -12.16 20.90 -10.86
C GLY A 213 -13.64 20.52 -10.69
N LYS A 214 -13.99 19.23 -10.57
CA LYS A 214 -15.39 18.80 -10.55
C LYS A 214 -16.13 19.29 -9.31
N LYS A 215 -17.31 19.86 -9.55
CA LYS A 215 -18.20 20.41 -8.51
C LYS A 215 -19.06 19.31 -7.86
N LEU A 216 -18.39 18.34 -7.25
CA LEU A 216 -18.98 17.17 -6.58
C LEU A 216 -20.06 17.53 -5.55
N SER A 217 -21.00 16.60 -5.30
CA SER A 217 -22.08 16.75 -4.32
C SER A 217 -22.38 15.47 -3.54
N TYR A 218 -22.65 14.35 -4.22
CA TYR A 218 -22.80 13.03 -3.59
C TYR A 218 -21.93 11.99 -4.29
N CYS A 219 -21.06 11.33 -3.53
CA CYS A 219 -20.26 10.15 -3.90
C CYS A 219 -20.58 9.01 -2.92
N ILE A 220 -21.35 8.01 -3.35
CA ILE A 220 -21.89 6.95 -2.48
C ILE A 220 -21.31 5.60 -2.86
N ALA A 221 -20.65 4.92 -1.91
CA ALA A 221 -20.04 3.61 -2.12
C ALA A 221 -21.00 2.47 -1.77
N PHE A 222 -20.98 1.40 -2.57
CA PHE A 222 -21.79 0.20 -2.38
C PHE A 222 -20.93 -1.07 -2.53
N SER A 223 -21.02 -1.97 -1.56
CA SER A 223 -20.55 -3.36 -1.67
C SER A 223 -21.67 -4.33 -1.29
N THR A 224 -21.46 -5.63 -1.45
CA THR A 224 -22.43 -6.64 -0.99
C THR A 224 -22.69 -6.62 0.52
N ALA A 225 -21.74 -6.13 1.32
CA ALA A 225 -21.85 -5.99 2.77
C ALA A 225 -22.36 -4.63 3.26
N GLU A 226 -22.18 -3.55 2.49
CA GLU A 226 -22.34 -2.17 3.01
C GLU A 226 -22.85 -1.17 1.96
N ALA A 227 -23.40 -0.05 2.46
CA ALA A 227 -23.54 1.19 1.72
C ALA A 227 -23.09 2.37 2.60
N LEU A 228 -22.33 3.33 2.06
CA LEU A 228 -21.76 4.46 2.81
C LEU A 228 -21.62 5.71 1.94
N ASP A 229 -21.79 6.90 2.52
CA ASP A 229 -21.42 8.15 1.86
C ASP A 229 -19.91 8.40 2.08
N VAL A 230 -19.15 8.38 0.99
CA VAL A 230 -17.69 8.54 0.99
C VAL A 230 -17.27 9.93 0.49
N THR A 231 -18.21 10.86 0.27
CA THR A 231 -17.96 12.15 -0.41
C THR A 231 -16.81 12.95 0.19
N LYS A 232 -16.58 12.89 1.51
CA LYS A 232 -15.48 13.59 2.18
C LYS A 232 -14.08 13.11 1.77
N ARG A 233 -13.91 11.83 1.36
CA ARG A 233 -12.65 11.29 0.82
C ARG A 233 -12.25 12.00 -0.49
N TYR A 234 -13.24 12.51 -1.23
CA TYR A 234 -13.11 13.06 -2.57
C TYR A 234 -13.13 14.59 -2.62
N THR A 235 -12.90 15.29 -1.50
CA THR A 235 -12.87 16.76 -1.49
C THR A 235 -12.04 17.35 -0.34
N ARG A 236 -11.43 18.52 -0.57
CA ARG A 236 -10.85 19.37 0.50
C ARG A 236 -11.85 20.41 1.05
N ASP A 237 -12.92 20.72 0.31
CA ASP A 237 -13.90 21.75 0.67
C ASP A 237 -15.29 21.14 0.90
N TRP A 238 -15.44 20.52 2.07
CA TRP A 238 -16.73 19.99 2.52
C TRP A 238 -17.82 21.07 2.67
N PRO A 239 -17.57 22.28 3.21
CA PRO A 239 -18.58 23.34 3.27
C PRO A 239 -19.21 23.70 1.92
N VAL A 240 -18.41 23.83 0.85
CA VAL A 240 -18.92 24.15 -0.50
C VAL A 240 -19.57 22.93 -1.17
N VAL A 241 -19.10 21.71 -0.89
CA VAL A 241 -19.81 20.48 -1.31
C VAL A 241 -21.20 20.39 -0.65
N LEU A 242 -21.29 20.66 0.65
CA LEU A 242 -22.54 20.62 1.42
C LEU A 242 -23.59 21.61 0.88
N GLN A 243 -23.17 22.81 0.46
CA GLN A 243 -24.07 23.77 -0.21
C GLN A 243 -24.69 23.25 -1.52
N ARG A 244 -24.07 22.24 -2.17
CA ARG A 244 -24.59 21.60 -3.40
C ARG A 244 -25.51 20.40 -3.13
N ARG A 245 -25.54 19.87 -1.89
CA ARG A 245 -26.30 18.67 -1.51
C ARG A 245 -27.78 18.98 -1.23
N LYS A 246 -28.55 19.15 -2.31
CA LYS A 246 -29.97 19.58 -2.27
C LYS A 246 -31.01 18.51 -2.64
N GLN A 247 -30.61 17.26 -2.92
CA GLN A 247 -31.53 16.20 -3.41
C GLN A 247 -32.19 15.40 -2.28
N VAL A 248 -31.58 15.37 -1.10
CA VAL A 248 -32.04 14.67 0.11
C VAL A 248 -31.43 15.37 1.33
N ARG A 249 -32.10 15.30 2.50
CA ARG A 249 -31.51 15.79 3.76
C ARG A 249 -30.41 14.83 4.23
N GLU A 250 -29.32 15.35 4.78
CA GLU A 250 -28.19 14.54 5.28
C GLU A 250 -28.65 13.41 6.24
N ILE A 251 -29.56 13.71 7.16
CA ILE A 251 -30.13 12.72 8.10
C ILE A 251 -31.03 11.68 7.41
N GLU A 252 -31.72 12.02 6.31
CA GLU A 252 -32.49 11.03 5.53
C GLU A 252 -31.56 10.09 4.76
N LEU A 253 -30.45 10.61 4.22
CA LEU A 253 -29.45 9.80 3.52
C LEU A 253 -28.68 8.88 4.49
N ALA A 254 -28.25 9.40 5.65
CA ALA A 254 -27.55 8.61 6.66
C ALA A 254 -28.39 7.43 7.17
N LEU A 255 -29.67 7.67 7.50
CA LEU A 255 -30.59 6.60 7.94
C LEU A 255 -30.86 5.57 6.83
N PHE A 256 -30.99 6.01 5.58
CA PHE A 256 -31.17 5.12 4.42
C PHE A 256 -29.97 4.22 4.14
N LEU A 257 -28.74 4.74 4.24
CA LEU A 257 -27.51 3.95 4.02
C LEU A 257 -27.24 3.00 5.20
N ASP A 258 -27.62 3.38 6.42
CA ASP A 258 -27.64 2.50 7.59
C ASP A 258 -28.67 1.36 7.40
N ASP A 259 -29.91 1.64 7.00
CA ASP A 259 -30.92 0.61 6.68
C ASP A 259 -30.43 -0.37 5.60
N LEU A 260 -29.90 0.14 4.47
CA LEU A 260 -29.33 -0.70 3.42
C LEU A 260 -28.18 -1.59 3.93
N THR A 261 -27.35 -1.06 4.85
CA THR A 261 -26.29 -1.85 5.49
C THR A 261 -26.88 -2.93 6.40
N GLN A 262 -27.83 -2.59 7.26
CA GLN A 262 -28.45 -3.53 8.21
C GLN A 262 -29.18 -4.67 7.48
N ILE A 263 -29.84 -4.38 6.37
CA ILE A 263 -30.46 -5.37 5.49
C ILE A 263 -29.40 -6.27 4.82
N ARG A 264 -28.28 -5.71 4.33
CA ARG A 264 -27.17 -6.49 3.72
C ARG A 264 -26.51 -7.43 4.72
N GLN A 265 -26.27 -6.95 5.94
CA GLN A 265 -25.59 -7.72 6.98
C GLN A 265 -26.51 -8.65 7.77
N GLN A 266 -27.82 -8.69 7.52
CA GLN A 266 -28.79 -9.39 8.38
C GLN A 266 -28.38 -10.84 8.70
N SER A 267 -27.90 -11.59 7.70
CA SER A 267 -27.47 -12.99 7.79
C SER A 267 -26.04 -13.21 8.33
N PHE A 268 -25.24 -12.16 8.51
CA PHE A 268 -23.84 -12.29 8.94
C PHE A 268 -23.72 -12.70 10.42
N SER A 269 -22.61 -13.35 10.78
CA SER A 269 -22.29 -13.67 12.17
C SER A 269 -22.09 -12.41 13.03
N LEU A 270 -22.20 -12.55 14.35
CA LEU A 270 -21.96 -11.44 15.29
C LEU A 270 -20.51 -10.94 15.20
N GLU A 271 -19.59 -11.85 14.89
CA GLU A 271 -18.16 -11.65 14.76
C GLU A 271 -17.86 -10.79 13.52
N LYS A 272 -18.40 -11.15 12.35
CA LYS A 272 -18.23 -10.36 11.12
C LYS A 272 -18.95 -9.00 11.21
N LYS A 273 -20.10 -8.92 11.90
CA LYS A 273 -20.77 -7.64 12.22
C LYS A 273 -19.90 -6.72 13.08
N LYS A 274 -19.23 -7.26 14.10
CA LYS A 274 -18.29 -6.50 14.96
C LYS A 274 -17.06 -6.03 14.17
N GLU A 275 -16.48 -6.91 13.35
CA GLU A 275 -15.32 -6.62 12.50
C GLU A 275 -15.62 -5.51 11.47
N LEU A 276 -16.73 -5.64 10.72
CA LEU A 276 -17.18 -4.61 9.78
C LEU A 276 -17.51 -3.29 10.47
N ASN A 277 -18.14 -3.32 11.66
CA ASN A 277 -18.39 -2.10 12.42
C ASN A 277 -17.09 -1.42 12.87
N GLN A 278 -16.05 -2.17 13.24
CA GLN A 278 -14.72 -1.60 13.54
C GLN A 278 -14.07 -0.99 12.30
N ARG A 279 -14.16 -1.63 11.13
CA ARG A 279 -13.71 -1.05 9.84
C ARG A 279 -14.46 0.24 9.51
N ARG A 280 -15.79 0.25 9.64
CA ARG A 280 -16.66 1.41 9.43
C ARG A 280 -16.33 2.57 10.38
N VAL A 281 -16.04 2.31 11.66
CA VAL A 281 -15.64 3.36 12.61
C VAL A 281 -14.28 3.97 12.21
N ARG A 282 -13.31 3.16 11.74
CA ARG A 282 -12.05 3.68 11.18
C ARG A 282 -12.30 4.54 9.94
N GLU A 283 -13.14 4.08 9.01
CA GLU A 283 -13.50 4.82 7.80
C GLU A 283 -14.25 6.14 8.09
N LEU A 284 -15.12 6.18 9.11
CA LEU A 284 -15.77 7.42 9.52
C LEU A 284 -14.77 8.41 10.13
N LEU A 285 -13.78 7.95 10.91
CA LEU A 285 -12.70 8.80 11.42
C LEU A 285 -11.77 9.30 10.30
N GLU A 286 -11.45 8.45 9.30
CA GLU A 286 -10.76 8.85 8.07
C GLU A 286 -11.51 9.98 7.35
N LEU A 287 -12.83 9.83 7.17
CA LEU A 287 -13.68 10.78 6.46
C LEU A 287 -13.85 12.12 7.21
N GLU A 288 -13.77 12.15 8.53
CA GLU A 288 -13.78 13.40 9.31
C GLU A 288 -12.39 14.05 9.45
N GLU A 289 -11.32 13.27 9.65
CA GLU A 289 -9.98 13.81 9.95
C GLU A 289 -9.04 13.86 8.73
N MET A 290 -8.92 12.78 7.96
CA MET A 290 -7.90 12.68 6.90
C MET A 290 -8.24 13.50 5.66
N GLY A 291 -9.52 13.79 5.40
CA GLY A 291 -9.91 14.77 4.37
C GLY A 291 -9.27 16.16 4.61
N ALA A 292 -9.11 16.55 5.88
CA ALA A 292 -8.42 17.78 6.29
C ALA A 292 -6.90 17.59 6.48
N LYS A 293 -6.43 16.42 6.93
CA LYS A 293 -5.02 16.18 7.30
C LYS A 293 -4.15 15.43 6.27
N ARG A 294 -4.65 15.06 5.09
CA ARG A 294 -3.83 14.46 4.02
C ARG A 294 -3.19 15.55 3.15
N MET A 295 -1.87 15.47 2.92
CA MET A 295 -1.23 16.28 1.87
C MET A 295 -1.68 15.82 0.48
N ILE A 296 -1.87 16.77 -0.43
CA ILE A 296 -2.27 16.51 -1.81
C ILE A 296 -1.09 15.84 -2.54
N LYS A 297 -1.34 14.80 -3.33
CA LYS A 297 -0.30 14.25 -4.21
C LYS A 297 -0.28 15.01 -5.54
N GLU A 298 0.90 15.28 -6.10
CA GLU A 298 1.06 15.87 -7.43
C GLU A 298 0.23 15.13 -8.50
N ASP A 299 0.14 13.80 -8.41
CA ASP A 299 -0.61 12.96 -9.35
C ASP A 299 -2.15 12.99 -9.17
N GLU A 300 -2.66 13.74 -8.18
CA GLU A 300 -4.08 14.09 -8.01
C GLU A 300 -4.45 15.45 -8.66
N LEU A 301 -3.46 16.21 -9.12
CA LEU A 301 -3.66 17.50 -9.81
C LEU A 301 -3.73 17.36 -11.33
N VAL A 302 -3.60 16.13 -11.85
CA VAL A 302 -3.62 15.81 -13.27
C VAL A 302 -5.04 15.91 -13.84
N GLY A 303 -5.16 16.55 -15.00
CA GLY A 303 -6.41 16.62 -15.76
C GLY A 303 -6.92 15.26 -16.24
N ARG A 304 -8.19 15.22 -16.65
CA ARG A 304 -8.83 13.98 -17.10
C ARG A 304 -8.20 13.45 -18.37
N GLN A 305 -7.94 12.14 -18.43
CA GLN A 305 -7.42 11.46 -19.61
C GLN A 305 -8.56 10.90 -20.47
N SER A 306 -9.62 10.34 -19.86
CA SER A 306 -10.75 9.77 -20.59
C SER A 306 -11.70 10.80 -21.24
N GLY A 307 -12.30 10.43 -22.37
CA GLY A 307 -13.24 11.30 -23.12
C GLY A 307 -12.58 12.16 -24.20
N SER A 308 -13.40 12.72 -25.10
CA SER A 308 -12.91 13.59 -26.18
C SER A 308 -12.35 14.92 -25.65
N VAL A 309 -11.47 15.57 -26.42
CA VAL A 309 -10.81 16.83 -26.01
C VAL A 309 -11.85 17.92 -25.79
N GLU A 310 -12.83 18.03 -26.69
CA GLU A 310 -13.92 18.99 -26.65
C GLU A 310 -14.84 18.75 -25.45
N TRP A 311 -15.12 17.49 -25.13
CA TRP A 311 -15.96 17.12 -23.98
C TRP A 311 -15.28 17.47 -22.66
N ARG A 312 -13.97 17.21 -22.53
CA ARG A 312 -13.17 17.63 -21.37
C ARG A 312 -13.10 19.15 -21.27
N GLN A 313 -12.87 19.85 -22.39
CA GLN A 313 -12.81 21.31 -22.44
C GLN A 313 -14.14 21.97 -22.03
N MET A 314 -15.29 21.50 -22.53
CA MET A 314 -16.62 21.99 -22.17
C MET A 314 -16.95 21.83 -20.68
N ARG A 315 -16.29 20.90 -19.98
CA ARG A 315 -16.49 20.64 -18.54
C ARG A 315 -15.41 21.28 -17.65
N GLY A 316 -14.33 21.81 -18.23
CA GLY A 316 -13.14 22.28 -17.50
C GLY A 316 -12.23 21.16 -16.97
N GLU A 317 -12.48 19.89 -17.33
CA GLU A 317 -11.76 18.72 -16.80
C GLU A 317 -10.38 18.50 -17.46
N GLN A 318 -9.74 19.56 -17.99
CA GLN A 318 -8.42 19.47 -18.63
C GLN A 318 -7.23 19.58 -17.65
N GLY A 319 -7.46 20.06 -16.43
CA GLY A 319 -6.41 20.30 -15.42
C GLY A 319 -5.53 21.51 -15.72
N ASP A 320 -4.63 21.81 -14.78
CA ASP A 320 -3.53 22.75 -14.98
C ASP A 320 -2.27 21.98 -15.43
N ASP A 321 -1.57 22.46 -16.47
CA ASP A 321 -0.30 21.88 -16.93
C ASP A 321 0.83 22.16 -15.91
N LEU A 322 0.93 21.31 -14.88
CA LEU A 322 2.05 21.30 -13.95
C LEU A 322 3.33 20.83 -14.65
N LYS A 323 4.13 21.80 -15.13
CA LYS A 323 5.44 21.55 -15.73
C LYS A 323 6.45 21.09 -14.66
N LYS A 324 6.58 19.78 -14.49
CA LYS A 324 7.57 19.18 -13.58
C LYS A 324 9.00 19.43 -14.05
N GLU A 325 9.71 20.31 -13.35
CA GLU A 325 11.14 20.53 -13.55
C GLU A 325 11.94 19.53 -12.70
N THR A 326 12.64 18.59 -13.36
CA THR A 326 13.50 17.60 -12.67
C THR A 326 14.95 18.04 -12.72
N ARG A 327 15.58 18.17 -11.54
CA ARG A 327 16.96 18.70 -11.38
C ARG A 327 17.94 17.63 -10.90
N SER A 328 19.24 17.83 -11.15
CA SER A 328 20.27 16.84 -10.83
C SER A 328 20.76 16.97 -9.39
N LEU A 329 20.41 16.00 -8.55
CA LEU A 329 20.79 15.94 -7.13
C LEU A 329 22.23 15.41 -6.90
N HIS A 330 23.12 15.51 -7.88
CA HIS A 330 24.50 15.02 -7.77
C HIS A 330 25.50 16.06 -7.25
N SER A 331 25.16 17.35 -7.31
CA SER A 331 26.08 18.47 -7.02
C SER A 331 25.33 19.62 -6.36
N PHE A 332 25.87 20.11 -5.24
CA PHE A 332 25.30 21.19 -4.44
C PHE A 332 26.37 22.21 -4.07
N THR A 333 25.98 23.47 -3.86
CA THR A 333 26.84 24.41 -3.13
C THR A 333 26.80 24.02 -1.65
N LEU A 334 27.93 23.56 -1.11
CA LEU A 334 28.09 23.17 0.30
C LEU A 334 28.76 24.29 1.09
N LEU A 335 28.24 24.62 2.27
CA LEU A 335 28.70 25.72 3.11
C LEU A 335 28.97 25.26 4.55
N GLY A 336 29.96 25.86 5.21
CA GLY A 336 30.28 25.61 6.62
C GLY A 336 30.75 24.18 6.90
N SER A 337 30.13 23.53 7.89
CA SER A 337 30.38 22.12 8.28
C SER A 337 29.75 21.08 7.33
N CYS A 338 28.89 21.50 6.40
CA CYS A 338 28.14 20.60 5.52
C CYS A 338 29.05 19.82 4.56
N ARG A 339 28.85 18.50 4.47
CA ARG A 339 29.59 17.59 3.57
C ARG A 339 28.64 16.63 2.86
N GLN A 340 28.75 16.55 1.55
CA GLN A 340 28.19 15.44 0.77
C GLN A 340 29.04 14.19 1.01
N LEU A 341 28.42 13.07 1.37
CA LEU A 341 29.13 11.83 1.74
C LEU A 341 29.23 10.86 0.54
N ASP A 342 28.19 10.83 -0.28
CA ASP A 342 28.08 10.03 -1.51
C ASP A 342 27.11 10.72 -2.50
N SER A 343 26.59 10.00 -3.49
CA SER A 343 25.65 10.57 -4.47
C SER A 343 24.22 10.80 -3.94
N THR A 344 23.90 10.38 -2.71
CA THR A 344 22.52 10.33 -2.21
C THR A 344 22.36 10.90 -0.79
N ILE A 345 23.41 10.88 0.03
CA ILE A 345 23.43 11.40 1.40
C ILE A 345 24.31 12.66 1.53
N ILE A 346 23.73 13.71 2.10
CA ILE A 346 24.43 14.91 2.57
C ILE A 346 24.29 14.98 4.09
N ARG A 347 25.37 15.40 4.76
CA ARG A 347 25.40 15.61 6.21
C ARG A 347 25.67 17.09 6.50
N LEU A 348 24.71 17.76 7.13
CA LEU A 348 24.77 19.20 7.42
C LEU A 348 25.72 19.55 8.56
N THR A 349 25.80 18.71 9.61
CA THR A 349 26.63 18.93 10.82
C THR A 349 27.45 17.71 11.18
N ASP A 350 28.62 17.92 11.79
CA ASP A 350 29.29 16.92 12.63
C ASP A 350 28.62 16.84 14.02
N ASN A 351 28.70 15.67 14.67
CA ASN A 351 28.38 15.53 16.09
C ASN A 351 29.50 16.13 16.94
N THR A 352 29.57 17.46 16.94
CA THR A 352 30.43 18.32 17.77
C THR A 352 29.64 19.60 18.08
N THR A 353 30.09 20.38 19.06
CA THR A 353 29.50 21.71 19.36
C THR A 353 29.83 22.75 18.27
N ASP A 354 29.10 23.88 18.31
CA ASP A 354 29.35 25.10 17.52
C ASP A 354 29.51 24.88 16.00
N GLN A 355 28.75 23.94 15.44
CA GLN A 355 28.68 23.72 14.00
C GLN A 355 27.62 24.63 13.37
N THR A 356 27.87 25.04 12.13
CA THR A 356 26.86 25.69 11.28
C THR A 356 27.16 25.28 9.84
N GLY A 357 26.16 24.74 9.15
CA GLY A 357 26.32 24.17 7.83
C GLY A 357 25.07 24.33 6.99
N ALA A 358 25.24 24.45 5.67
CA ALA A 358 24.14 24.52 4.73
C ALA A 358 24.48 23.85 3.41
N PHE A 359 23.46 23.52 2.62
CA PHE A 359 23.62 23.30 1.19
C PHE A 359 22.46 23.87 0.38
N TYR A 360 22.76 24.31 -0.85
CA TYR A 360 21.77 24.80 -1.80
C TYR A 360 21.93 24.11 -3.14
N HIS A 361 20.81 23.93 -3.86
CA HIS A 361 20.85 23.55 -5.26
C HIS A 361 21.57 24.65 -6.07
N PRO A 362 22.50 24.34 -6.99
CA PRO A 362 23.32 25.35 -7.66
C PRO A 362 22.52 26.24 -8.61
N GLU A 363 21.44 25.70 -9.19
CA GLU A 363 20.50 26.41 -10.06
C GLU A 363 19.31 26.97 -9.25
N SER A 364 18.92 28.22 -9.51
CA SER A 364 17.76 28.89 -8.92
C SER A 364 16.44 28.49 -9.58
N VAL A 365 15.32 28.63 -8.89
CA VAL A 365 13.94 28.54 -9.44
C VAL A 365 13.46 29.94 -9.84
N ASP A 366 12.77 30.08 -10.97
CA ASP A 366 12.09 31.33 -11.39
C ASP A 366 10.72 31.45 -10.69
N LEU A 367 10.47 32.58 -10.03
CA LEU A 367 9.25 32.87 -9.31
C LEU A 367 8.13 33.49 -10.18
N THR A 368 8.42 33.90 -11.42
CA THR A 368 7.54 34.78 -12.22
C THR A 368 6.13 34.20 -12.41
N ASP A 369 6.03 32.94 -12.80
CA ASP A 369 4.77 32.21 -13.02
C ASP A 369 4.61 30.99 -12.11
N ILE A 370 5.37 30.93 -11.00
CA ILE A 370 5.39 29.74 -10.13
C ILE A 370 4.01 29.47 -9.50
N LYS A 371 3.59 28.19 -9.51
CA LYS A 371 2.38 27.70 -8.84
C LYS A 371 2.67 27.32 -7.39
N GLY A 372 3.76 26.60 -7.19
CA GLY A 372 4.32 26.24 -5.88
C GLY A 372 5.64 25.47 -6.04
N ILE A 373 6.22 25.11 -4.90
CA ILE A 373 7.42 24.30 -4.73
C ILE A 373 7.03 23.09 -3.88
N GLU A 374 7.30 21.88 -4.35
CA GLU A 374 7.16 20.65 -3.57
C GLU A 374 8.53 19.98 -3.43
N VAL A 375 8.89 19.60 -2.20
CA VAL A 375 10.14 18.90 -1.89
C VAL A 375 9.86 17.72 -0.98
N GLU A 376 10.16 16.51 -1.47
CA GLU A 376 10.21 15.29 -0.67
C GLU A 376 11.66 14.93 -0.33
N PHE A 377 11.94 14.72 0.95
CA PHE A 377 13.25 14.31 1.46
C PHE A 377 13.09 13.35 2.64
N ALA A 378 14.17 12.68 3.02
CA ALA A 378 14.26 11.99 4.30
C ALA A 378 15.37 12.62 5.14
N LEU A 379 15.05 12.97 6.39
CA LEU A 379 16.02 13.44 7.38
C LEU A 379 16.36 12.34 8.38
N ARG A 380 17.53 12.41 8.99
CA ARG A 380 17.95 11.57 10.10
C ARG A 380 18.85 12.38 11.04
N ILE A 381 18.46 12.45 12.31
CA ILE A 381 19.21 13.14 13.36
C ILE A 381 19.82 12.07 14.27
N ILE A 382 21.13 12.12 14.47
CA ILE A 382 21.87 11.21 15.36
C ILE A 382 22.62 12.04 16.40
N GLY A 383 22.36 11.76 17.68
CA GLY A 383 22.85 12.54 18.83
C GLY A 383 21.76 12.55 19.91
N ASN A 384 21.86 13.48 20.87
CA ASN A 384 20.78 13.75 21.83
C ASN A 384 19.78 14.80 21.32
N GLY A 385 19.98 15.33 20.11
CA GLY A 385 19.35 16.55 19.62
C GLY A 385 20.17 17.79 20.00
N ALA A 386 20.25 18.73 19.06
CA ALA A 386 20.63 20.12 19.31
C ALA A 386 19.62 21.03 18.59
N ASP A 387 19.99 22.27 18.26
CA ASP A 387 19.09 23.31 17.74
C ASP A 387 18.23 22.83 16.56
N GLY A 388 18.82 22.07 15.63
CA GLY A 388 18.10 21.33 14.59
C GLY A 388 18.52 21.74 13.18
N LEU A 389 17.57 21.68 12.25
CA LEU A 389 17.74 22.09 10.85
C LEU A 389 16.54 22.90 10.36
N ALA A 390 16.76 23.68 9.30
CA ALA A 390 15.68 24.27 8.52
C ALA A 390 15.78 23.85 7.04
N PHE A 391 14.63 23.54 6.44
CA PHE A 391 14.45 23.63 4.99
C PHE A 391 14.23 25.10 4.64
N VAL A 392 14.88 25.61 3.59
CA VAL A 392 14.88 27.05 3.28
C VAL A 392 14.66 27.34 1.79
N VAL A 393 13.85 28.36 1.53
CA VAL A 393 13.69 29.00 0.22
C VAL A 393 14.02 30.48 0.37
N GLN A 394 15.02 30.97 -0.36
CA GLN A 394 15.54 32.33 -0.19
C GLN A 394 16.06 32.94 -1.50
N THR A 395 16.04 34.28 -1.61
CA THR A 395 16.41 35.02 -2.84
C THR A 395 17.71 35.82 -2.75
N VAL A 396 18.57 35.54 -1.75
CA VAL A 396 19.88 36.19 -1.56
C VAL A 396 20.97 35.58 -2.45
N GLY A 397 20.96 34.24 -2.59
CA GLY A 397 21.96 33.51 -3.38
C GLY A 397 22.36 32.18 -2.75
N LYS A 398 22.84 31.24 -3.57
CA LYS A 398 23.28 29.89 -3.15
C LYS A 398 24.40 29.84 -2.09
N ASP A 399 25.11 30.95 -1.89
CA ASP A 399 26.24 31.08 -0.97
C ASP A 399 25.84 31.71 0.39
N ALA A 400 24.53 31.85 0.65
CA ALA A 400 24.01 32.40 1.90
C ALA A 400 24.16 31.41 3.08
N LEU A 401 24.68 31.90 4.21
CA LEU A 401 24.72 31.16 5.48
C LEU A 401 24.34 32.12 6.61
N GLY A 402 23.45 31.67 7.50
CA GLY A 402 22.98 32.42 8.66
C GLY A 402 23.79 32.15 9.93
N GLU A 403 23.24 32.58 11.06
CA GLU A 403 23.84 32.47 12.39
C GLU A 403 23.71 31.04 12.97
N GLY A 404 24.69 30.66 13.80
CA GLY A 404 24.77 29.36 14.47
C GLY A 404 23.90 29.23 15.73
N GLY A 405 23.99 28.08 16.42
CA GLY A 405 23.12 27.75 17.56
C GLY A 405 21.63 27.85 17.19
N CYS A 406 20.80 28.41 18.08
CA CYS A 406 19.34 28.45 17.90
C CYS A 406 18.84 29.28 16.71
N GLN A 407 19.72 29.87 15.89
CA GLN A 407 19.34 30.44 14.59
C GLN A 407 19.41 29.43 13.41
N LEU A 408 19.71 28.15 13.70
CA LEU A 408 19.65 26.98 12.80
C LEU A 408 20.38 27.15 11.44
N GLY A 409 21.32 28.09 11.34
CA GLY A 409 22.05 28.41 10.11
C GLY A 409 21.27 29.23 9.07
N TYR A 410 20.06 29.71 9.38
CA TYR A 410 19.27 30.59 8.50
C TYR A 410 18.90 31.95 9.12
N GLY A 411 18.92 32.09 10.45
CA GLY A 411 18.72 33.39 11.08
C GLY A 411 19.76 34.40 10.56
N GLY A 412 19.33 35.63 10.29
CA GLY A 412 20.13 36.62 9.57
C GLY A 412 19.92 36.63 8.05
N ILE A 413 19.50 35.53 7.41
CA ILE A 413 19.20 35.49 5.97
C ILE A 413 17.92 36.30 5.69
N ARG A 414 18.02 37.29 4.79
CA ARG A 414 16.88 38.13 4.35
C ARG A 414 16.12 37.45 3.23
N GLN A 415 14.88 37.88 2.98
CA GLN A 415 14.08 37.42 1.82
C GLN A 415 13.93 35.87 1.80
N CYS A 416 13.61 35.30 2.96
CA CYS A 416 13.69 33.87 3.24
C CYS A 416 12.39 33.37 3.90
N VAL A 417 11.94 32.20 3.47
CA VAL A 417 10.97 31.36 4.18
C VAL A 417 11.71 30.12 4.67
N ALA A 418 11.61 29.82 5.96
CA ALA A 418 12.22 28.67 6.61
C ALA A 418 11.15 27.75 7.21
N VAL A 419 11.38 26.44 7.10
CA VAL A 419 10.62 25.40 7.80
C VAL A 419 11.58 24.67 8.71
N GLU A 420 11.46 24.91 10.01
CA GLU A 420 12.32 24.36 11.05
C GLU A 420 11.89 22.96 11.46
N PHE A 421 12.88 22.15 11.84
CA PHE A 421 12.77 20.83 12.44
C PHE A 421 13.70 20.84 13.66
N ASP A 422 13.20 21.39 14.75
CA ASP A 422 13.93 21.72 15.98
C ASP A 422 13.95 20.54 16.95
N THR A 423 15.09 20.34 17.61
CA THR A 423 15.27 19.28 18.62
C THR A 423 15.87 19.76 19.95
N TYR A 424 15.80 21.06 20.28
CA TYR A 424 16.37 21.61 21.51
C TYR A 424 15.73 22.93 21.96
N GLN A 425 15.16 22.95 23.17
CA GLN A 425 14.41 24.11 23.67
C GLN A 425 15.31 25.26 24.18
N SER A 426 15.60 26.22 23.30
CA SER A 426 16.34 27.46 23.57
C SER A 426 15.43 28.56 24.12
N SER A 427 14.75 28.26 25.24
CA SER A 427 13.73 29.12 25.86
C SER A 427 14.22 30.52 26.28
N ASP A 428 15.53 30.75 26.38
CA ASP A 428 16.14 32.04 26.73
C ASP A 428 16.51 32.92 25.51
N ARG A 429 16.58 32.35 24.30
CA ARG A 429 17.10 33.01 23.08
C ARG A 429 16.20 32.94 21.87
N CYS A 430 15.43 31.86 21.72
CA CYS A 430 14.51 31.65 20.61
C CYS A 430 13.05 31.44 21.10
N ALA A 431 12.86 31.26 22.41
CA ALA A 431 11.55 31.20 23.08
C ALA A 431 10.68 29.99 22.69
N ASP A 432 11.34 28.87 22.40
CA ASP A 432 10.73 27.73 21.70
C ASP A 432 9.65 27.00 22.51
N PRO A 433 8.55 26.56 21.88
CA PRO A 433 7.40 25.96 22.57
C PRO A 433 7.73 24.58 23.16
N SER A 434 8.62 23.82 22.51
CA SER A 434 9.19 22.57 23.02
C SER A 434 10.46 22.20 22.24
N GLY A 435 11.33 21.39 22.83
CA GLY A 435 12.54 20.87 22.18
C GLY A 435 12.31 19.71 21.20
N ASN A 436 11.14 19.67 20.56
CA ASN A 436 10.81 18.74 19.47
C ASN A 436 9.62 19.29 18.68
N HIS A 437 9.87 20.27 17.81
CA HIS A 437 8.81 21.00 17.12
C HIS A 437 9.13 21.28 15.66
N ILE A 438 8.11 21.59 14.87
CA ILE A 438 8.22 22.09 13.49
C ILE A 438 7.58 23.47 13.44
N SER A 439 8.23 24.44 12.79
CA SER A 439 7.80 25.83 12.75
C SER A 439 8.02 26.44 11.35
N VAL A 440 7.17 27.39 10.94
CA VAL A 440 7.36 28.17 9.70
C VAL A 440 7.76 29.59 10.07
N HIS A 441 8.99 29.99 9.75
CA HIS A 441 9.54 31.31 10.06
C HIS A 441 9.81 32.10 8.79
N ALA A 442 9.24 33.30 8.69
CA ALA A 442 9.55 34.24 7.62
C ALA A 442 9.31 35.69 8.08
N ARG A 443 10.17 36.61 7.64
CA ARG A 443 10.05 38.05 7.93
C ARG A 443 10.09 38.84 6.63
N LYS A 444 9.13 39.75 6.44
CA LYS A 444 9.02 40.51 5.19
C LYS A 444 10.23 41.44 5.00
N PRO A 445 10.64 41.72 3.74
CA PRO A 445 11.70 42.68 3.45
C PRO A 445 11.44 44.05 4.11
N PRO A 446 12.49 44.77 4.57
CA PRO A 446 13.92 44.46 4.42
C PRO A 446 14.50 43.55 5.54
N PHE A 447 13.68 43.07 6.48
CA PHE A 447 14.17 42.42 7.71
C PHE A 447 14.84 41.06 7.43
N PRO A 448 15.90 40.70 8.20
CA PRO A 448 16.44 39.34 8.19
C PRO A 448 15.48 38.38 8.91
N ASN A 449 15.42 37.12 8.47
CA ASN A 449 14.67 36.08 9.15
C ASN A 449 15.33 35.68 10.48
N SER A 450 14.61 35.01 11.38
CA SER A 450 15.13 34.54 12.67
C SER A 450 14.24 33.45 13.27
N ALA A 451 14.86 32.53 14.00
CA ALA A 451 14.22 31.43 14.73
C ALA A 451 13.48 31.84 16.02
N HIS A 452 13.55 33.11 16.44
CA HIS A 452 12.80 33.55 17.62
C HIS A 452 11.28 33.44 17.37
N HIS A 453 10.53 32.80 18.28
CA HIS A 453 9.10 32.44 18.08
C HIS A 453 8.14 33.62 17.92
N ASP A 454 8.52 34.83 18.35
CA ASP A 454 7.92 36.12 17.92
C ASP A 454 7.77 36.27 16.38
N TYR A 455 8.53 35.49 15.60
CA TYR A 455 8.53 35.44 14.14
C TYR A 455 8.09 34.09 13.56
N SER A 456 7.62 33.17 14.40
CA SER A 456 6.87 32.00 13.95
C SER A 456 5.54 32.45 13.36
N LEU A 457 5.27 32.04 12.12
CA LEU A 457 3.98 32.24 11.47
C LEU A 457 3.00 31.09 11.80
N GLY A 458 3.52 29.99 12.35
CA GLY A 458 2.77 28.85 12.85
C GLY A 458 3.70 27.67 13.14
N HIS A 459 3.41 26.90 14.19
CA HIS A 459 4.21 25.75 14.62
C HIS A 459 3.35 24.57 15.08
N THR A 460 3.98 23.40 15.24
CA THR A 460 3.40 22.21 15.86
C THR A 460 4.42 21.49 16.74
N SER A 461 3.98 20.99 17.89
CA SER A 461 4.70 20.02 18.72
C SER A 461 3.93 18.70 18.86
N SER A 462 2.80 18.55 18.14
CA SER A 462 1.94 17.36 18.15
C SER A 462 2.46 16.33 17.15
N ILE A 463 3.70 15.89 17.37
CA ILE A 463 4.55 15.28 16.34
C ILE A 463 5.45 14.19 16.97
N PRO A 464 5.86 13.14 16.23
CA PRO A 464 6.83 12.15 16.72
C PRO A 464 8.19 12.78 17.07
N SER A 465 9.02 12.07 17.83
CA SER A 465 10.37 12.56 18.08
C SER A 465 11.21 12.57 16.79
N LEU A 466 11.89 13.69 16.51
CA LEU A 466 12.75 13.86 15.35
C LEU A 466 14.15 13.23 15.59
N ALA A 467 14.65 13.29 16.83
CA ALA A 467 15.95 12.78 17.26
C ALA A 467 15.98 11.25 17.52
N THR A 468 15.28 10.45 16.71
CA THR A 468 15.15 8.99 16.91
C THR A 468 16.30 8.15 16.36
N GLY A 469 17.26 8.75 15.66
CA GLY A 469 18.29 8.01 14.92
C GLY A 469 17.76 7.18 13.73
N GLN A 470 16.49 7.31 13.38
CA GLN A 470 15.84 6.69 12.21
C GLN A 470 15.70 7.70 11.06
N TRP A 471 15.37 7.21 9.86
CA TRP A 471 14.99 8.06 8.73
C TRP A 471 13.52 8.48 8.85
N ILE A 472 13.25 9.78 8.85
CA ILE A 472 11.92 10.37 8.83
C ILE A 472 11.72 11.00 7.46
N HIS A 473 10.74 10.49 6.70
CA HIS A 473 10.38 11.02 5.39
C HIS A 473 9.42 12.21 5.54
N ILE A 474 9.74 13.33 4.90
CA ILE A 474 9.04 14.60 5.01
C ILE A 474 8.70 15.14 3.62
N LYS A 475 7.51 15.74 3.49
CA LYS A 475 7.11 16.56 2.36
C LYS A 475 6.88 17.99 2.84
N VAL A 476 7.44 18.95 2.12
CA VAL A 476 7.09 20.37 2.24
C VAL A 476 6.45 20.81 0.92
N GLN A 477 5.28 21.42 1.01
CA GLN A 477 4.58 22.11 -0.08
C GLN A 477 4.54 23.60 0.26
N LEU A 478 5.02 24.46 -0.64
CA LEU A 478 5.05 25.92 -0.49
C LEU A 478 4.44 26.52 -1.76
N ASP A 479 3.23 27.05 -1.66
CA ASP A 479 2.51 27.66 -2.79
C ASP A 479 2.40 29.19 -2.60
N ARG A 480 1.44 29.85 -3.25
CA ARG A 480 1.23 31.31 -3.10
C ARG A 480 0.43 31.70 -1.86
N ASP A 481 -0.31 30.76 -1.29
CA ASP A 481 -1.28 30.99 -0.22
C ASP A 481 -0.80 30.43 1.13
N GLY A 482 0.16 29.50 1.16
CA GLY A 482 0.78 29.03 2.39
C GLY A 482 1.98 28.07 2.29
N VAL A 483 2.30 27.48 3.44
CA VAL A 483 3.31 26.42 3.63
C VAL A 483 2.68 25.25 4.39
N GLN A 484 2.75 24.06 3.81
CA GLN A 484 2.28 22.80 4.38
C GLN A 484 3.45 21.84 4.60
N VAL A 485 3.46 21.19 5.76
CA VAL A 485 4.49 20.22 6.15
C VAL A 485 3.79 18.94 6.57
N GLY A 486 4.27 17.81 6.08
CA GLY A 486 3.75 16.50 6.46
C GLY A 486 4.83 15.44 6.60
N LEU A 487 4.58 14.51 7.51
CA LEU A 487 5.43 13.35 7.79
C LEU A 487 4.80 12.12 7.15
N ARG A 488 5.63 11.20 6.64
CA ARG A 488 5.14 9.95 6.05
C ARG A 488 4.69 8.97 7.13
N ASP A 489 3.44 8.55 7.08
CA ASP A 489 2.95 7.31 7.71
C ASP A 489 2.59 6.31 6.60
N LYS A 490 3.07 5.07 6.72
CA LYS A 490 3.04 4.03 5.68
C LYS A 490 3.41 4.58 4.28
N ASN A 491 2.40 4.85 3.44
CA ASN A 491 2.50 5.32 2.07
C ASN A 491 1.77 6.66 1.82
N GLN A 492 1.46 7.43 2.87
CA GLN A 492 0.86 8.76 2.76
C GLN A 492 1.60 9.79 3.61
N TYR A 493 1.63 11.04 3.13
CA TYR A 493 2.10 12.18 3.91
C TYR A 493 0.93 12.80 4.69
N ILE A 494 1.01 12.71 6.02
CA ILE A 494 0.06 13.31 6.94
C ILE A 494 0.53 14.72 7.27
N GLN A 495 -0.29 15.71 6.94
CA GLN A 495 -0.11 17.12 7.21
C GLN A 495 -0.07 17.35 8.73
N VAL A 496 1.09 17.74 9.24
CA VAL A 496 1.32 18.06 10.67
C VAL A 496 1.29 19.56 10.94
N LEU A 497 1.53 20.38 9.91
CA LEU A 497 1.51 21.84 9.98
C LEU A 497 1.01 22.42 8.64
N ASP A 498 0.29 23.54 8.73
CA ASP A 498 -0.33 24.27 7.62
C ASP A 498 -0.42 25.74 8.01
N VAL A 499 0.22 26.62 7.25
CA VAL A 499 0.39 28.05 7.60
C VAL A 499 0.06 28.91 6.40
N CYS A 500 -1.08 29.61 6.46
CA CYS A 500 -1.51 30.52 5.41
C CYS A 500 -0.65 31.79 5.40
N LEU A 501 0.14 32.00 4.33
CA LEU A 501 0.99 33.17 4.15
C LEU A 501 1.27 33.43 2.67
N ASN A 502 1.24 34.69 2.23
CA ASN A 502 1.67 35.07 0.88
C ASN A 502 3.20 34.95 0.77
N THR A 503 3.68 33.78 0.34
CA THR A 503 5.11 33.42 0.29
C THR A 503 5.93 34.36 -0.59
N LEU A 504 5.34 34.85 -1.68
CA LEU A 504 5.99 35.73 -2.65
C LEU A 504 6.36 37.10 -2.03
N ASP A 505 5.56 37.62 -1.09
CA ASP A 505 5.91 38.84 -0.33
C ASP A 505 7.19 38.62 0.53
N TYR A 506 7.33 37.45 1.16
CA TYR A 506 8.48 37.14 2.00
C TYR A 506 9.75 36.87 1.18
N LEU A 507 9.60 36.36 -0.04
CA LEU A 507 10.68 36.17 -1.03
C LEU A 507 11.06 37.46 -1.80
N ASN A 508 10.38 38.59 -1.54
CA ASN A 508 10.59 39.90 -2.18
C ASN A 508 10.25 39.92 -3.69
N TYR A 509 9.27 39.14 -4.12
CA TYR A 509 8.76 39.19 -5.49
C TYR A 509 7.88 40.46 -5.69
N PRO A 510 7.94 41.17 -6.85
CA PRO A 510 8.64 40.86 -8.09
C PRO A 510 10.06 41.43 -8.24
N GLN A 511 10.62 42.07 -7.20
CA GLN A 511 11.98 42.63 -7.23
C GLN A 511 13.02 41.51 -7.32
N SER A 512 12.83 40.45 -6.54
CA SER A 512 13.57 39.20 -6.61
C SER A 512 12.76 38.17 -7.41
N LYS A 513 13.36 37.65 -8.49
CA LYS A 513 12.72 36.64 -9.37
C LYS A 513 13.33 35.25 -9.29
N GLN A 514 14.47 35.11 -8.63
CA GLN A 514 15.20 33.85 -8.51
C GLN A 514 15.29 33.46 -7.04
N ALA A 515 14.93 32.21 -6.73
CA ALA A 515 15.05 31.63 -5.40
C ALA A 515 15.96 30.40 -5.41
N TRP A 516 16.72 30.21 -4.33
CA TRP A 516 17.50 29.02 -4.07
C TRP A 516 16.80 28.19 -3.00
N ILE A 517 16.67 26.89 -3.29
CA ILE A 517 16.16 25.87 -2.38
C ILE A 517 17.36 25.19 -1.73
N GLY A 518 17.31 24.99 -0.42
CA GLY A 518 18.38 24.37 0.33
C GLY A 518 17.97 23.97 1.74
N PHE A 519 18.97 23.59 2.53
CA PHE A 519 18.83 23.24 3.94
C PHE A 519 19.96 23.87 4.74
N THR A 520 19.68 24.27 5.98
CA THR A 520 20.64 24.79 6.96
C THR A 520 20.53 23.99 8.25
N ALA A 521 21.60 23.92 9.05
CA ALA A 521 21.55 23.35 10.39
C ALA A 521 22.65 23.91 11.31
N SER A 522 22.43 23.76 12.61
CA SER A 522 23.36 24.18 13.66
C SER A 522 23.56 23.11 14.74
N THR A 523 24.65 23.27 15.48
CA THR A 523 24.79 22.77 16.85
C THR A 523 25.25 23.89 17.77
N GLY A 524 24.82 23.85 19.04
CA GLY A 524 25.16 24.85 20.04
C GLY A 524 26.39 24.49 20.88
N VAL A 525 26.72 25.35 21.83
CA VAL A 525 27.86 25.20 22.76
C VAL A 525 27.75 24.00 23.72
N ASN A 526 26.56 23.43 23.91
CA ASN A 526 26.26 22.40 24.92
C ASN A 526 25.60 21.13 24.35
N ALA A 527 25.34 21.06 23.04
CA ALA A 527 24.55 20.00 22.42
C ALA A 527 25.13 19.61 21.06
N GLU A 528 25.13 18.31 20.76
CA GLU A 528 25.77 17.74 19.57
C GLU A 528 24.77 16.89 18.77
N GLN A 529 24.85 16.98 17.43
CA GLN A 529 24.10 16.13 16.52
C GLN A 529 24.75 16.06 15.14
N SER A 530 24.75 14.88 14.52
CA SER A 530 24.93 14.73 13.07
C SER A 530 23.57 14.68 12.39
N ILE A 531 23.27 15.67 11.55
CA ILE A 531 22.06 15.72 10.73
C ILE A 531 22.39 15.26 9.31
N TYR A 532 21.62 14.29 8.80
CA TYR A 532 21.72 13.75 7.45
C TYR A 532 20.42 13.99 6.67
N ILE A 533 20.55 14.35 5.39
CA ILE A 533 19.47 14.47 4.41
C ILE A 533 19.74 13.52 3.25
N LYS A 534 18.71 12.82 2.77
CA LYS A 534 18.73 12.06 1.51
C LYS A 534 17.43 12.25 0.71
N ARG A 535 17.43 11.76 -0.54
CA ARG A 535 16.23 11.69 -1.38
C ARG A 535 15.18 10.72 -0.80
N ALA A 536 13.90 11.07 -0.91
CA ALA A 536 12.80 10.22 -0.45
C ALA A 536 12.62 8.92 -1.26
N ASP A 537 12.91 8.95 -2.56
CA ASP A 537 12.59 7.88 -3.52
C ASP A 537 13.50 6.64 -3.48
N GLU A 538 14.54 6.63 -2.65
CA GLU A 538 15.50 5.51 -2.62
C GLU A 538 15.00 4.29 -1.85
N ILE A 539 14.15 3.53 -2.53
CA ILE A 539 13.81 2.14 -2.24
C ILE A 539 15.02 1.25 -2.59
N ALA A 540 15.58 0.59 -1.57
CA ALA A 540 16.40 -0.64 -1.58
C ALA A 540 17.59 -0.85 -2.56
N ALA A 541 17.91 0.09 -3.45
CA ALA A 541 18.82 -0.09 -4.59
C ALA A 541 20.33 -0.20 -4.25
N GLN A 542 20.72 -0.79 -3.11
CA GLN A 542 22.15 -0.98 -2.78
C GLN A 542 22.47 -2.12 -1.78
N THR A 543 22.26 -3.38 -2.19
CA THR A 543 22.89 -4.57 -1.53
C THR A 543 23.51 -5.57 -2.53
N SER A 544 24.07 -5.09 -3.65
CA SER A 544 24.63 -5.93 -4.73
C SER A 544 26.05 -5.55 -5.19
N SER A 545 26.93 -5.13 -4.26
CA SER A 545 28.33 -4.74 -4.54
C SER A 545 29.38 -5.49 -3.71
N GLY A 546 29.09 -6.70 -3.25
CA GLY A 546 30.03 -7.58 -2.52
C GLY A 546 31.10 -8.29 -3.38
N ALA A 547 31.27 -7.89 -4.65
CA ALA A 547 32.18 -8.55 -5.60
C ALA A 547 33.57 -7.90 -5.57
N VAL A 548 34.45 -8.34 -4.67
CA VAL A 548 35.86 -7.92 -4.64
C VAL A 548 36.57 -8.39 -5.91
N ALA A 549 37.00 -7.45 -6.75
CA ALA A 549 37.75 -7.72 -7.96
C ALA A 549 39.19 -8.16 -7.65
N GLY A 550 39.38 -9.45 -7.37
CA GLY A 550 40.69 -10.06 -7.14
C GLY A 550 41.57 -10.01 -8.40
N GLN A 551 42.56 -9.12 -8.41
CA GLN A 551 43.56 -9.06 -9.48
C GLN A 551 44.41 -10.34 -9.50
N GLN A 552 44.61 -10.92 -10.68
CA GLN A 552 45.52 -12.04 -10.88
C GLN A 552 46.96 -11.54 -11.07
N GLN A 553 47.89 -11.97 -10.20
CA GLN A 553 49.30 -12.19 -10.52
C GLN A 553 49.95 -13.12 -9.45
N PRO A 554 51.17 -13.68 -9.63
CA PRO A 554 51.39 -15.09 -9.32
C PRO A 554 52.01 -15.38 -7.95
N ALA A 555 51.94 -16.65 -7.55
CA ALA A 555 52.50 -17.16 -6.30
C ALA A 555 54.04 -17.17 -6.27
N PRO A 556 54.63 -16.93 -5.08
CA PRO A 556 55.93 -17.49 -4.72
C PRO A 556 55.84 -18.47 -3.52
N THR A 557 56.41 -19.65 -3.73
CA THR A 557 57.28 -20.43 -2.82
C THR A 557 57.06 -20.36 -1.30
N ALA A 558 56.81 -21.53 -0.69
CA ALA A 558 56.80 -21.71 0.76
C ALA A 558 58.21 -21.80 1.39
N THR A 559 58.35 -21.31 2.62
CA THR A 559 59.44 -21.67 3.56
C THR A 559 58.88 -21.81 4.97
N MET A 560 59.36 -22.80 5.73
CA MET A 560 58.92 -23.09 7.10
C MET A 560 59.86 -22.47 8.13
N THR A 561 59.35 -22.09 9.31
CA THR A 561 59.96 -22.40 10.63
C THR A 561 59.10 -21.94 11.81
N ALA A 562 58.69 -22.89 12.68
CA ALA A 562 58.43 -22.69 14.12
C ALA A 562 58.49 -24.07 14.82
N PRO A 563 59.05 -24.21 16.04
CA PRO A 563 59.44 -25.52 16.58
C PRO A 563 58.50 -26.15 17.64
N ASN A 564 58.72 -27.44 17.85
CA ASN A 564 58.13 -28.35 18.86
C ASN A 564 57.87 -27.77 20.27
N THR A 565 56.81 -28.28 20.90
CA THR A 565 56.94 -29.16 22.09
C THR A 565 55.91 -30.29 22.01
N ALA A 566 56.15 -31.42 22.69
CA ALA A 566 55.33 -32.64 22.54
C ALA A 566 55.24 -33.49 23.83
N MET A 567 54.10 -34.15 24.00
CA MET A 567 53.81 -35.39 24.73
C MET A 567 52.54 -35.93 24.05
N GLY A 568 52.45 -37.17 23.56
CA GLY A 568 52.64 -38.45 24.24
C GLY A 568 51.26 -39.13 24.30
N THR A 569 51.02 -40.38 23.91
CA THR A 569 51.92 -41.51 23.58
C THR A 569 51.24 -42.53 22.64
N ALA A 570 52.07 -43.48 22.14
CA ALA A 570 51.78 -44.81 21.56
C ALA A 570 50.51 -45.54 22.10
N THR A 571 49.87 -46.53 21.43
CA THR A 571 50.08 -47.31 20.17
C THR A 571 48.72 -47.96 19.77
N THR A 572 48.46 -48.66 18.66
CA THR A 572 49.26 -49.28 17.57
C THR A 572 48.50 -49.03 16.22
N GLY A 573 48.53 -49.75 15.08
CA GLY A 573 49.12 -51.03 14.62
C GLY A 573 48.16 -52.25 14.70
N ALA A 574 48.13 -53.20 13.76
CA ALA A 574 48.62 -53.21 12.37
C ALA A 574 47.96 -54.37 11.58
N SER A 575 47.82 -54.23 10.23
CA SER A 575 48.06 -55.34 9.24
C SER A 575 47.04 -56.53 9.23
N VAL A 576 46.88 -57.39 8.19
CA VAL A 576 47.46 -57.50 6.82
C VAL A 576 46.68 -58.54 5.97
N LEU A 577 46.56 -58.34 4.63
CA LEU A 577 46.32 -59.35 3.54
C LEU A 577 45.07 -60.29 3.61
N MET A 578 44.60 -60.95 2.52
CA MET A 578 44.58 -60.65 1.06
C MET A 578 43.63 -61.61 0.33
N SER A 579 43.03 -61.15 -0.79
CA SER A 579 42.67 -61.98 -1.97
C SER A 579 41.57 -63.08 -1.79
N ASN A 580 40.95 -63.64 -2.84
CA ASN A 580 41.05 -63.30 -4.25
C ASN A 580 39.72 -63.43 -5.03
N SER A 581 39.66 -62.69 -6.13
CA SER A 581 38.70 -62.69 -7.24
C SER A 581 37.93 -63.98 -7.60
N THR A 582 36.67 -63.79 -8.02
CA THR A 582 36.22 -64.19 -9.38
C THR A 582 35.24 -63.17 -9.93
N GLN A 583 35.44 -62.68 -11.17
CA GLN A 583 34.40 -61.97 -11.91
C GLN A 583 33.37 -62.98 -12.45
N VAL A 584 32.09 -62.59 -12.46
CA VAL A 584 31.12 -63.11 -13.43
C VAL A 584 30.41 -61.90 -14.03
N ASN A 585 30.65 -61.65 -15.32
CA ASN A 585 30.01 -60.57 -16.05
C ASN A 585 28.69 -61.09 -16.62
N ALA A 586 27.56 -60.69 -16.02
CA ALA A 586 26.23 -61.17 -16.39
C ALA A 586 25.31 -60.00 -16.73
N THR A 587 25.18 -59.71 -18.03
CA THR A 587 24.15 -58.81 -18.56
C THR A 587 22.78 -59.47 -18.39
N GLN A 588 21.99 -58.98 -17.44
CA GLN A 588 20.56 -59.28 -17.34
C GLN A 588 19.71 -58.02 -17.44
N SER A 589 18.62 -58.13 -18.18
CA SER A 589 17.61 -57.10 -18.38
C SER A 589 16.88 -56.79 -17.07
N VAL A 590 17.00 -55.56 -16.57
CA VAL A 590 16.17 -55.07 -15.45
C VAL A 590 14.90 -54.46 -16.05
N ASN A 591 13.77 -55.15 -15.87
CA ASN A 591 12.43 -54.65 -16.15
C ASN A 591 12.11 -53.41 -15.29
N ASN A 592 10.90 -52.82 -15.43
CA ASN A 592 10.37 -51.78 -14.53
C ASN A 592 10.09 -52.32 -13.10
N ALA A 593 11.13 -52.82 -12.42
CA ALA A 593 11.12 -53.19 -11.03
C ALA A 593 11.19 -51.93 -10.16
N ASN A 594 10.35 -51.88 -9.14
CA ASN A 594 10.31 -50.77 -8.20
C ASN A 594 11.68 -50.63 -7.49
N PRO A 595 12.37 -49.47 -7.58
CA PRO A 595 13.75 -49.34 -7.15
C PRO A 595 13.94 -49.43 -5.64
N PHE A 596 12.88 -49.30 -4.84
CA PHE A 596 12.93 -49.49 -3.38
C PHE A 596 12.94 -50.97 -2.97
N VAL A 597 12.26 -51.84 -3.73
CA VAL A 597 11.97 -53.23 -3.34
C VAL A 597 13.23 -54.09 -3.25
N GLY A 598 13.18 -55.11 -2.38
CA GLY A 598 14.16 -56.20 -2.31
C GLY A 598 15.45 -55.86 -1.57
N LYS A 599 15.44 -54.81 -0.74
CA LYS A 599 16.59 -54.29 0.01
C LYS A 599 16.33 -54.42 1.52
N PRO A 600 17.39 -54.58 2.36
CA PRO A 600 17.22 -54.60 3.81
C PRO A 600 16.67 -53.25 4.32
N THR A 601 15.86 -53.27 5.36
CA THR A 601 15.28 -52.05 5.97
C THR A 601 16.22 -51.32 6.94
N SER A 602 17.36 -51.94 7.26
CA SER A 602 18.52 -51.31 7.89
C SER A 602 19.79 -52.03 7.45
N ALA A 603 20.82 -51.27 7.10
CA ALA A 603 22.18 -51.76 6.84
C ALA A 603 23.19 -50.61 6.91
N SER A 604 24.46 -50.95 7.06
CA SER A 604 25.59 -50.02 6.96
C SER A 604 26.46 -50.43 5.78
N PHE A 605 26.87 -49.44 4.98
CA PHE A 605 27.73 -49.63 3.81
C PHE A 605 28.97 -48.73 3.92
N SER A 606 30.00 -49.04 3.12
CA SER A 606 31.23 -48.25 3.06
C SER A 606 31.03 -46.94 2.28
N ASN A 607 31.87 -45.94 2.57
CA ASN A 607 31.71 -44.55 2.11
C ASN A 607 31.95 -44.33 0.60
N ASP A 608 32.34 -45.37 -0.14
CA ASP A 608 32.38 -45.39 -1.61
C ASP A 608 30.99 -45.49 -2.25
N ILE A 609 29.97 -45.93 -1.52
CA ILE A 609 28.58 -45.94 -1.99
C ILE A 609 27.94 -44.58 -1.67
N PRO A 610 27.44 -43.81 -2.67
CA PRO A 610 26.78 -42.53 -2.41
C PRO A 610 25.43 -42.73 -1.68
N PRO A 611 24.90 -41.71 -0.99
CA PRO A 611 23.51 -41.70 -0.56
C PRO A 611 22.60 -41.55 -1.79
N ALA A 612 21.41 -42.13 -1.74
CA ALA A 612 20.43 -42.04 -2.82
C ALA A 612 19.62 -40.75 -2.73
N TYR A 613 19.36 -40.11 -3.87
CA TYR A 613 18.50 -38.93 -3.96
C TYR A 613 17.20 -39.26 -4.68
N LEU A 614 16.13 -38.59 -4.26
CA LEU A 614 14.82 -38.67 -4.90
C LEU A 614 14.83 -37.93 -6.25
N THR A 615 14.17 -38.49 -7.24
CA THR A 615 13.92 -37.86 -8.55
C THR A 615 12.41 -37.73 -8.71
N TRP A 616 11.92 -36.50 -8.62
CA TRP A 616 10.51 -36.17 -8.77
C TRP A 616 10.03 -36.41 -10.21
N LYS A 617 8.79 -36.92 -10.35
CA LYS A 617 8.08 -37.10 -11.62
C LYS A 617 6.87 -36.16 -11.72
N LYS A 618 6.09 -36.06 -10.64
CA LYS A 618 4.99 -35.11 -10.48
C LYS A 618 4.91 -34.62 -9.03
N PRO A 619 4.66 -33.33 -8.80
CA PRO A 619 5.00 -32.23 -9.71
C PRO A 619 6.51 -32.18 -10.00
N ILE A 620 6.93 -31.33 -10.94
CA ILE A 620 8.35 -31.20 -11.33
C ILE A 620 8.97 -30.00 -10.57
N PRO A 621 10.05 -30.19 -9.79
CA PRO A 621 10.78 -29.09 -9.15
C PRO A 621 11.41 -28.14 -10.15
N ASN A 622 11.78 -26.94 -9.69
CA ASN A 622 12.45 -25.91 -10.49
C ASN A 622 11.69 -25.48 -11.76
N GLN A 623 10.37 -25.68 -11.79
CA GLN A 623 9.50 -24.89 -12.68
C GLN A 623 9.56 -23.42 -12.24
N THR A 624 9.43 -22.49 -13.20
CA THR A 624 9.54 -21.04 -12.94
C THR A 624 8.60 -20.57 -11.83
N PHE A 625 7.42 -21.20 -11.74
CA PHE A 625 6.46 -21.02 -10.66
C PHE A 625 6.09 -22.37 -10.06
N PRO A 626 5.92 -22.46 -8.73
CA PRO A 626 5.51 -23.70 -8.08
C PRO A 626 4.05 -24.04 -8.42
N PRO A 627 3.70 -25.33 -8.59
CA PRO A 627 2.33 -25.74 -8.88
C PRO A 627 1.33 -25.24 -7.83
N LEU A 628 0.23 -24.66 -8.30
CA LEU A 628 -0.82 -24.03 -7.49
C LEU A 628 -1.98 -25.00 -7.25
N TYR A 629 -2.45 -25.07 -5.99
CA TYR A 629 -3.56 -25.95 -5.58
C TYR A 629 -4.57 -25.22 -4.69
N LYS A 630 -5.87 -25.48 -4.91
CA LYS A 630 -6.96 -24.86 -4.16
C LYS A 630 -7.32 -25.67 -2.91
N ILE A 631 -7.18 -25.05 -1.74
CA ILE A 631 -7.62 -25.58 -0.45
C ILE A 631 -9.13 -25.82 -0.52
N GLY A 632 -9.60 -26.98 -0.06
CA GLY A 632 -11.02 -27.36 -0.06
C GLY A 632 -11.60 -27.78 -1.41
N VAL A 633 -10.79 -27.90 -2.47
CA VAL A 633 -11.27 -28.28 -3.82
C VAL A 633 -10.31 -29.21 -4.57
N SER A 634 -9.00 -28.96 -4.52
CA SER A 634 -8.00 -29.78 -5.23
C SER A 634 -7.63 -31.06 -4.47
N ASN A 635 -7.06 -32.03 -5.18
CA ASN A 635 -6.32 -33.14 -4.58
C ASN A 635 -4.91 -33.20 -5.18
N ILE A 636 -3.89 -33.47 -4.35
CA ILE A 636 -2.50 -33.45 -4.77
C ILE A 636 -1.98 -34.88 -4.93
N THR A 637 -1.25 -35.13 -6.02
CA THR A 637 -0.57 -36.39 -6.28
C THR A 637 0.93 -36.14 -6.47
N PHE A 638 1.71 -36.70 -5.57
CA PHE A 638 3.17 -36.72 -5.60
C PHE A 638 3.63 -38.04 -6.22
N GLU A 639 4.57 -38.00 -7.17
CA GLU A 639 5.16 -39.15 -7.85
C GLU A 639 6.68 -38.97 -7.94
N TRP A 640 7.43 -40.05 -7.70
CA TRP A 640 8.89 -40.02 -7.67
C TRP A 640 9.54 -41.34 -8.14
N THR A 641 10.86 -41.36 -8.10
CA THR A 641 11.74 -42.53 -8.23
C THR A 641 13.06 -42.25 -7.51
N VAL A 642 13.94 -43.24 -7.44
CA VAL A 642 15.35 -43.08 -7.05
C VAL A 642 16.23 -43.85 -8.05
N ASP A 643 17.54 -43.61 -8.04
CA ASP A 643 18.49 -44.50 -8.72
C ASP A 643 18.60 -45.85 -7.97
N PRO A 644 18.29 -47.00 -8.61
CA PRO A 644 18.44 -48.32 -7.99
C PRO A 644 19.91 -48.71 -7.74
N ASN A 645 20.88 -48.03 -8.35
CA ASN A 645 22.29 -48.25 -8.06
C ASN A 645 22.73 -47.53 -6.78
N ALA A 646 22.30 -46.29 -6.56
CA ALA A 646 22.55 -45.58 -5.30
C ALA A 646 21.77 -46.17 -4.11
N LEU A 647 20.48 -46.50 -4.24
CA LEU A 647 19.71 -47.00 -3.10
C LEU A 647 20.08 -48.46 -2.75
N LYS A 648 20.60 -48.68 -1.54
CA LYS A 648 20.92 -50.01 -0.97
C LYS A 648 20.09 -50.39 0.26
N VAL A 649 19.48 -49.42 0.94
CA VAL A 649 18.55 -49.64 2.07
C VAL A 649 17.12 -49.31 1.64
N GLN A 650 16.17 -50.19 1.94
CA GLN A 650 14.75 -49.89 1.79
C GLN A 650 14.29 -49.02 2.97
N PRO A 651 13.61 -47.88 2.76
CA PRO A 651 12.88 -47.23 3.83
C PRO A 651 11.88 -48.20 4.49
N ALA A 652 11.61 -48.03 5.79
CA ALA A 652 10.51 -48.73 6.46
C ALA A 652 9.17 -48.08 6.05
N ASN A 653 9.15 -46.75 6.09
CA ASN A 653 8.10 -45.88 5.60
C ASN A 653 8.74 -44.65 4.91
N LEU A 654 7.94 -43.93 4.13
CA LEU A 654 8.28 -42.60 3.65
C LEU A 654 7.23 -41.62 4.19
N THR A 655 7.69 -40.52 4.79
CA THR A 655 6.82 -39.43 5.22
C THR A 655 6.89 -38.32 4.20
N VAL A 656 5.73 -37.87 3.72
CA VAL A 656 5.57 -36.67 2.90
C VAL A 656 4.95 -35.59 3.78
N ALA A 657 5.63 -34.46 3.92
CA ALA A 657 5.19 -33.34 4.74
C ALA A 657 5.31 -32.01 3.97
N LEU A 658 4.46 -31.03 4.29
CA LEU A 658 4.62 -29.65 3.86
C LEU A 658 5.28 -28.84 4.97
N ALA A 659 6.38 -28.16 4.67
CA ALA A 659 6.96 -27.13 5.53
C ALA A 659 6.51 -25.75 5.05
N ASN A 660 5.95 -24.94 5.95
CA ASN A 660 5.71 -23.51 5.69
C ASN A 660 7.04 -22.71 5.73
N PRO A 661 7.07 -21.41 5.37
CA PRO A 661 8.30 -20.61 5.39
C PRO A 661 8.98 -20.55 6.77
N GLN A 662 8.21 -20.67 7.86
CA GLN A 662 8.67 -20.75 9.25
C GLN A 662 9.16 -22.16 9.65
N LYS A 663 9.24 -23.10 8.69
CA LYS A 663 9.68 -24.50 8.84
C LYS A 663 8.83 -25.34 9.81
N GLN A 664 7.58 -24.94 10.06
CA GLN A 664 6.58 -25.78 10.72
C GLN A 664 6.05 -26.79 9.70
N THR A 665 6.05 -28.07 10.07
CA THR A 665 5.73 -29.18 9.17
C THR A 665 4.34 -29.77 9.43
N TYR A 666 3.48 -29.82 8.41
CA TYR A 666 2.24 -30.59 8.38
C TYR A 666 2.46 -31.91 7.64
N THR A 667 2.10 -33.06 8.22
CA THR A 667 2.26 -34.36 7.55
C THR A 667 1.12 -34.58 6.56
N ALA A 668 1.44 -34.60 5.27
CA ALA A 668 0.49 -34.82 4.18
C ALA A 668 0.16 -36.31 3.99
N ALA A 669 1.17 -37.18 4.05
CA ALA A 669 1.00 -38.63 3.96
C ALA A 669 2.14 -39.39 4.65
N ILE A 670 1.85 -40.59 5.15
CA ILE A 670 2.85 -41.61 5.50
C ILE A 670 2.53 -42.82 4.63
N VAL A 671 3.48 -43.21 3.77
CA VAL A 671 3.32 -44.30 2.81
C VAL A 671 4.33 -45.42 3.07
N PRO A 672 4.09 -46.67 2.60
CA PRO A 672 5.05 -47.75 2.73
C PRO A 672 6.41 -47.36 2.13
N GLY A 673 7.51 -47.86 2.69
CA GLY A 673 8.86 -47.52 2.21
C GLY A 673 9.20 -47.99 0.79
N THR A 674 8.31 -48.75 0.15
CA THR A 674 8.36 -49.13 -1.26
C THR A 674 7.55 -48.20 -2.18
N ALA A 675 6.86 -47.18 -1.66
CA ALA A 675 6.01 -46.31 -2.46
C ALA A 675 6.81 -45.41 -3.41
N THR A 676 6.32 -45.27 -4.64
CA THR A 676 6.81 -44.31 -5.65
C THR A 676 5.86 -43.13 -5.85
N SER A 677 4.84 -43.02 -4.99
CA SER A 677 3.86 -41.94 -5.00
C SER A 677 3.18 -41.78 -3.64
N ALA A 678 2.58 -40.61 -3.42
CA ALA A 678 1.63 -40.34 -2.34
C ALA A 678 0.49 -39.48 -2.88
N HIS A 679 -0.72 -39.75 -2.44
CA HIS A 679 -1.88 -38.89 -2.67
C HIS A 679 -2.21 -38.16 -1.38
N TRP A 680 -2.61 -36.90 -1.49
CA TRP A 680 -3.03 -36.07 -0.37
C TRP A 680 -4.34 -35.39 -0.72
N ASP A 681 -5.38 -35.71 0.05
CA ASP A 681 -6.69 -35.10 -0.07
C ASP A 681 -6.66 -33.73 0.63
N ILE A 682 -6.76 -32.66 -0.16
CA ILE A 682 -6.92 -31.30 0.37
C ILE A 682 -8.31 -30.73 0.09
N ALA A 683 -9.22 -31.53 -0.48
CA ALA A 683 -10.63 -31.20 -0.62
C ALA A 683 -11.39 -31.42 0.70
N HIS A 684 -11.04 -32.48 1.45
CA HIS A 684 -11.70 -32.89 2.69
C HIS A 684 -10.83 -32.61 3.94
N LEU A 685 -10.22 -31.43 4.02
CA LEU A 685 -9.45 -31.02 5.20
C LEU A 685 -10.37 -30.80 6.41
N PRO A 686 -9.94 -31.15 7.64
CA PRO A 686 -10.64 -30.75 8.86
C PRO A 686 -10.69 -29.23 8.99
N ALA A 687 -11.80 -28.69 9.51
CA ALA A 687 -11.98 -27.25 9.73
C ALA A 687 -10.97 -26.62 10.73
N SER A 688 -10.19 -27.44 11.43
CA SER A 688 -9.09 -27.05 12.31
C SER A 688 -7.69 -27.23 11.68
N SER A 689 -7.61 -27.38 10.36
CA SER A 689 -6.34 -27.56 9.63
C SER A 689 -5.44 -26.31 9.74
N PRO A 690 -4.14 -26.45 10.07
CA PRO A 690 -3.23 -25.31 10.22
C PRO A 690 -2.68 -24.78 8.87
N LEU A 691 -3.34 -25.09 7.75
CA LEU A 691 -2.92 -24.69 6.41
C LEU A 691 -3.43 -23.28 6.08
N MET A 692 -2.49 -22.36 5.89
CA MET A 692 -2.71 -21.01 5.38
C MET A 692 -2.45 -20.92 3.87
N VAL A 693 -2.94 -19.84 3.24
CA VAL A 693 -2.55 -19.44 1.88
C VAL A 693 -1.05 -19.16 1.84
N GLY A 694 -0.37 -19.57 0.76
CA GLY A 694 1.05 -19.29 0.54
C GLY A 694 1.87 -20.48 0.02
N TYR A 695 3.19 -20.32 0.05
CA TYR A 695 4.16 -21.30 -0.46
C TYR A 695 4.60 -22.32 0.61
N TYR A 696 4.73 -23.58 0.19
CA TYR A 696 5.19 -24.68 1.04
C TYR A 696 6.26 -25.49 0.34
N THR A 697 7.31 -25.85 1.07
CA THR A 697 8.31 -26.83 0.61
C THR A 697 7.81 -28.24 0.91
N VAL A 698 7.75 -29.11 -0.10
CA VAL A 698 7.40 -30.52 0.08
C VAL A 698 8.63 -31.29 0.54
N TRP A 699 8.57 -31.86 1.73
CA TRP A 699 9.61 -32.66 2.33
C TRP A 699 9.28 -34.15 2.20
N VAL A 700 10.24 -34.96 1.73
CA VAL A 700 10.10 -36.43 1.66
C VAL A 700 11.29 -37.08 2.35
N TYR A 701 11.06 -37.91 3.37
CA TYR A 701 12.12 -38.53 4.17
C TYR A 701 11.76 -39.92 4.71
N ASP A 702 12.80 -40.71 5.04
CA ASP A 702 12.68 -42.05 5.63
C ASP A 702 12.59 -42.02 7.18
N GLN A 703 12.60 -43.19 7.81
CA GLN A 703 12.48 -43.35 9.27
C GLN A 703 13.53 -42.61 10.13
N ARG A 704 14.61 -42.08 9.54
CA ARG A 704 15.61 -41.24 10.22
C ARG A 704 15.21 -39.76 10.30
N GLY A 705 14.11 -39.36 9.66
CA GLY A 705 13.54 -38.01 9.74
C GLY A 705 14.16 -36.96 8.80
N PRO A 706 13.63 -35.74 8.77
CA PRO A 706 14.01 -34.70 7.79
C PRO A 706 15.40 -34.10 8.03
N LYS A 707 16.06 -34.43 9.14
CA LYS A 707 17.41 -33.99 9.49
C LYS A 707 18.44 -35.14 9.38
N ALA A 708 18.10 -36.23 8.70
CA ALA A 708 19.00 -37.37 8.54
C ALA A 708 20.28 -36.97 7.78
N PHE A 709 21.43 -37.29 8.36
CA PHE A 709 22.73 -37.06 7.72
C PHE A 709 22.94 -37.98 6.50
N PRO A 710 23.79 -37.58 5.53
CA PRO A 710 24.27 -38.46 4.47
C PRO A 710 24.75 -39.80 5.04
N SER A 711 24.27 -40.90 4.45
CA SER A 711 24.63 -42.26 4.85
C SER A 711 24.70 -43.15 3.60
N PRO A 712 25.81 -43.87 3.36
CA PRO A 712 26.00 -44.69 2.17
C PRO A 712 24.83 -45.64 1.89
N GLY A 713 24.24 -45.54 0.70
CA GLY A 713 23.14 -46.40 0.27
C GLY A 713 21.74 -46.09 0.87
N TRP A 714 21.61 -45.09 1.75
CA TRP A 714 20.32 -44.65 2.30
C TRP A 714 19.71 -43.50 1.48
N LEU A 715 18.40 -43.29 1.60
CA LEU A 715 17.70 -42.16 0.95
C LEU A 715 17.98 -40.83 1.67
N MET A 716 18.36 -39.78 0.94
CA MET A 716 18.40 -38.43 1.50
C MET A 716 16.99 -37.85 1.66
N PRO A 717 16.71 -37.12 2.76
CA PRO A 717 15.59 -36.19 2.81
C PRO A 717 15.62 -35.24 1.61
N ASP A 718 14.53 -35.20 0.84
CA ASP A 718 14.36 -34.23 -0.23
C ASP A 718 13.48 -33.07 0.24
N SER A 719 13.86 -31.86 -0.16
CA SER A 719 13.08 -30.63 0.07
C SER A 719 13.18 -29.67 -1.12
N ARG A 720 13.27 -30.19 -2.35
CA ARG A 720 13.49 -29.39 -3.57
C ARG A 720 12.20 -28.97 -4.28
N LEU A 721 11.10 -29.68 -4.03
CA LEU A 721 9.79 -29.29 -4.56
C LEU A 721 9.15 -28.20 -3.68
N VAL A 722 8.64 -27.15 -4.33
CA VAL A 722 7.78 -26.13 -3.71
C VAL A 722 6.42 -26.20 -4.39
N VAL A 723 5.35 -25.98 -3.63
CA VAL A 723 3.95 -25.90 -4.09
C VAL A 723 3.28 -24.68 -3.48
N ALA A 724 2.30 -24.11 -4.15
CA ALA A 724 1.51 -22.97 -3.66
C ALA A 724 0.08 -23.41 -3.31
N MET A 725 -0.45 -22.89 -2.20
CA MET A 725 -1.81 -23.15 -1.73
C MET A 725 -2.62 -21.85 -1.71
N TYR A 726 -3.87 -21.88 -2.18
CA TYR A 726 -4.77 -20.73 -2.12
C TYR A 726 -6.20 -21.11 -1.68
N SER A 727 -6.92 -20.13 -1.13
CA SER A 727 -8.32 -20.23 -0.70
C SER A 727 -9.14 -19.13 -1.39
N THR A 728 -10.47 -19.30 -1.40
CA THR A 728 -11.43 -18.25 -1.79
C THR A 728 -12.14 -17.61 -0.59
N GLU A 729 -11.83 -18.02 0.63
CA GLU A 729 -12.18 -17.24 1.82
C GLU A 729 -11.15 -16.12 2.03
N ALA A 730 -11.63 -14.93 2.44
CA ALA A 730 -10.76 -13.81 2.76
C ALA A 730 -9.80 -14.20 3.91
N TYR A 731 -8.53 -13.83 3.77
CA TYR A 731 -7.49 -14.14 4.75
C TYR A 731 -7.86 -13.61 6.13
N VAL A 732 -8.18 -14.53 7.06
CA VAL A 732 -8.43 -14.18 8.46
C VAL A 732 -7.11 -13.74 9.06
N GLY A 733 -6.95 -12.43 9.23
CA GLY A 733 -5.73 -11.80 9.72
C GLY A 733 -5.25 -12.45 11.01
N ARG A 734 -4.03 -13.00 10.96
CA ARG A 734 -3.35 -13.64 12.09
C ARG A 734 -3.39 -12.74 13.33
N THR A 735 -4.05 -13.19 14.39
CA THR A 735 -4.40 -12.39 15.58
C THR A 735 -3.22 -12.04 16.51
N ASP A 736 -1.98 -12.18 16.05
CA ASP A 736 -0.76 -11.88 16.80
C ASP A 736 -0.41 -10.37 16.75
N SER A 737 -1.43 -9.50 16.80
CA SER A 737 -1.20 -8.07 17.02
C SER A 737 -0.87 -7.82 18.49
N MET A 738 0.16 -7.03 18.76
CA MET A 738 0.55 -6.65 20.12
C MET A 738 -0.54 -5.80 20.77
N PHE A 739 -1.45 -6.46 21.49
CA PHE A 739 -2.57 -5.82 22.17
C PHE A 739 -2.04 -4.89 23.28
N CYS A 740 -2.11 -3.58 23.04
CA CYS A 740 -1.70 -2.56 24.01
C CYS A 740 -2.93 -1.87 24.61
N PRO A 741 -3.60 -2.46 25.63
CA PRO A 741 -4.85 -1.95 26.17
C PRO A 741 -4.72 -0.59 26.87
N THR A 742 -3.50 -0.13 27.17
CA THR A 742 -3.24 1.19 27.76
C THR A 742 -3.44 2.34 26.77
N CYS A 743 -3.25 2.12 25.46
CA CYS A 743 -3.42 3.18 24.45
C CYS A 743 -4.87 3.70 24.37
N TYR A 744 -5.86 2.83 24.58
CA TYR A 744 -7.28 3.22 24.54
C TYR A 744 -7.73 4.05 25.75
N LEU A 745 -7.01 4.00 26.88
CA LEU A 745 -7.37 4.73 28.10
C LEU A 745 -7.12 6.25 27.98
N GLY A 746 -6.24 6.69 27.08
CA GLY A 746 -5.98 8.12 26.84
C GLY A 746 -7.15 8.83 26.17
N VAL A 747 -7.70 8.23 25.11
CA VAL A 747 -8.82 8.81 24.33
C VAL A 747 -10.08 8.95 25.19
N GLY A 748 -10.37 7.95 26.02
CA GLY A 748 -11.51 7.98 26.95
C GLY A 748 -11.43 9.11 27.99
N ARG A 749 -10.21 9.45 28.46
CA ARG A 749 -10.01 10.61 29.34
C ARG A 749 -10.22 11.94 28.63
N SER A 750 -9.60 12.12 27.46
CA SER A 750 -9.73 13.35 26.66
C SER A 750 -11.20 13.69 26.35
N PHE A 751 -12.01 12.70 25.97
CA PHE A 751 -13.44 12.91 25.72
C PHE A 751 -14.23 13.30 26.99
N HIS A 752 -13.94 12.64 28.12
CA HIS A 752 -14.57 12.95 29.41
C HIS A 752 -14.21 14.36 29.90
N GLU A 753 -12.93 14.71 29.86
CA GLU A 753 -12.39 16.02 30.26
C GLU A 753 -12.92 17.16 29.38
N SER A 754 -13.16 16.91 28.08
CA SER A 754 -13.73 17.89 27.16
C SER A 754 -15.25 18.08 27.32
N MET A 755 -16.00 17.01 27.58
CA MET A 755 -17.48 17.05 27.55
C MET A 755 -18.12 17.38 28.89
N MET A 756 -17.52 16.99 30.03
CA MET A 756 -18.09 17.25 31.35
C MET A 756 -18.27 18.76 31.67
N PRO A 757 -17.33 19.67 31.35
CA PRO A 757 -17.53 21.10 31.58
C PRO A 757 -18.72 21.67 30.80
N LEU A 758 -18.95 21.21 29.57
CA LEU A 758 -20.09 21.61 28.74
C LEU A 758 -21.41 21.13 29.33
N LEU A 759 -21.49 19.85 29.72
CA LEU A 759 -22.70 19.28 30.34
C LEU A 759 -23.05 19.97 31.67
N ILE A 760 -22.05 20.28 32.50
CA ILE A 760 -22.23 21.05 33.74
C ILE A 760 -22.71 22.47 33.44
N THR A 761 -22.13 23.15 32.45
CA THR A 761 -22.51 24.52 32.08
C THR A 761 -23.95 24.60 31.55
N PHE A 762 -24.36 23.66 30.68
CA PHE A 762 -25.74 23.56 30.23
C PHE A 762 -26.70 23.22 31.37
N GLY A 763 -26.33 22.29 32.27
CA GLY A 763 -27.15 21.94 33.44
C GLY A 763 -27.38 23.14 34.36
N ILE A 764 -26.32 23.92 34.65
CA ILE A 764 -26.41 25.15 35.45
C ILE A 764 -27.29 26.19 34.74
N SER A 765 -27.09 26.43 33.43
CA SER A 765 -27.87 27.41 32.65
C SER A 765 -29.36 27.07 32.56
N ILE A 766 -29.71 25.79 32.41
CA ILE A 766 -31.09 25.31 32.46
C ILE A 766 -31.67 25.50 33.88
N SER A 767 -30.90 25.16 34.91
CA SER A 767 -31.35 25.31 36.31
C SER A 767 -31.61 26.78 36.67
N THR A 768 -30.71 27.69 36.32
CA THR A 768 -30.91 29.12 36.60
C THR A 768 -32.04 29.72 35.78
N SER A 769 -32.20 29.31 34.51
CA SER A 769 -33.35 29.74 33.70
C SER A 769 -34.69 29.27 34.29
N ILE A 770 -34.76 28.02 34.78
CA ILE A 770 -35.97 27.50 35.46
C ILE A 770 -36.24 28.26 36.75
N ILE A 771 -35.20 28.54 37.56
CA ILE A 771 -35.36 29.32 38.79
C ILE A 771 -35.88 30.73 38.47
N ILE A 772 -35.26 31.44 37.52
CA ILE A 772 -35.67 32.80 37.11
C ILE A 772 -37.10 32.81 36.58
N LEU A 773 -37.50 31.83 35.75
CA LEU A 773 -38.87 31.69 35.27
C LEU A 773 -39.85 31.41 36.42
N SER A 774 -39.47 30.58 37.40
CA SER A 774 -40.32 30.28 38.56
C SER A 774 -40.53 31.49 39.48
N SER A 775 -39.52 32.37 39.62
CA SER A 775 -39.60 33.63 40.38
C SER A 775 -40.14 34.82 39.58
N LEU A 776 -40.52 34.61 38.31
CA LEU A 776 -41.29 35.56 37.48
C LEU A 776 -42.77 35.11 37.31
N LEU A 777 -43.11 33.94 37.87
CA LEU A 777 -44.44 33.32 37.81
C LEU A 777 -45.06 33.12 39.22
N ALA A 778 -44.47 33.76 40.24
CA ALA A 778 -44.89 33.76 41.64
C ALA A 778 -44.91 35.20 42.18
#